data_AF-A0ABC8M212-F1
#
_entry.id   AF-A0ABC8M212-F1
#
_cell.length_a   1.000
_cell.length_b   1.000
_cell.length_c   1.000
_cell.angle_alpha   90.00
_cell.angle_beta   90.00
_cell.angle_gamma   90.00
#
_symmetry.space_group_name_H-M   'P 1'
#
loop_
_entity.id
_entity.type
_entity.pdbx_description
1 polymer ?
#
loop_
_entity_poly.entity_id
_entity_poly.type
_entity_poly.pdbx_seq_one_letter_code
_entity_poly.pdbx_strand_id
1 'polypeptide(L)'
;MSESSSWPTEEIVRLIKRLSAYVTFKMSTLFSTSIRNLDSRSVGAIAGLAIAVIFTWRAIRTTGEPPRRQPKRRMQSPETSQSNDVSASREDNGVQDVVDHFFQPVKPTLGQIVRQKLSEGRKVTCRLLGVILEESSPEELQKQATVRSSVLEVLLEITKYSDLYLMERVLDDESEAKVLEALETAGVFTSGGLVKDKVLFCSTEMGRTSFVRQLEPDWHIDTNPEISTQLAEYFNQLIRSRRCNGIQVKHDATFGKGVYAISEFQEDELILKDEILVGIQHSSNKVDCLVCSFCFRFIGSIEKQIGRKLYFKNMGLSGCCGNDSSESEEDERVNYNECGAASSSSNHHSLPQGVVSSLMNGEMALPHTDKFPLPSLLSCPGGCQEAFYCSGSCAEADWESSHSLLCTGERSASVSREALGEFIKHSNETNDIFLLAAKTIAFTILRYRKLKAEHVNKQAKQSVSKQSLLLDAWKPVSAGYKRRWWDCIALPDDVDPSDEGAFRTQIKDLAHTSLELLKTAIFDKECEALFSLEIYGNIIGMFELNNLDLVVASPVEDYFLYIDDLPDAEKDEAEEITRPFLDALGDEYSDCCQGTAFFPLQSCMNHSCCPNAKAFKREEDRDGQAVIIALRRINKNEEVTISYIDEELPYKERQALLADYGFTCKCPKCLEDSSVA
;
A
#
# COMPACT_ATOMS: atom_id res chain seq x y z
N MET A 1 14.21 -25.92 -32.20
CA MET A 1 15.06 -25.60 -31.03
C MET A 1 14.83 -24.13 -30.76
N SER A 2 14.06 -23.82 -29.72
CA SER A 2 13.75 -22.45 -29.31
C SER A 2 14.73 -22.08 -28.19
N GLU A 3 15.58 -21.09 -28.45
CA GLU A 3 16.37 -20.46 -27.41
C GLU A 3 15.41 -19.67 -26.52
N SER A 4 15.42 -19.97 -25.22
CA SER A 4 14.71 -19.17 -24.22
C SER A 4 15.62 -18.02 -23.82
N SER A 5 15.15 -16.78 -23.98
CA SER A 5 15.83 -15.57 -23.55
C SER A 5 15.78 -15.44 -22.02
N SER A 6 16.63 -16.19 -21.32
CA SER A 6 16.87 -15.98 -19.89
C SER A 6 17.64 -14.67 -19.70
N TRP A 7 16.97 -13.65 -19.13
CA TRP A 7 17.64 -12.44 -18.67
C TRP A 7 18.66 -12.78 -17.57
N PRO A 8 19.85 -12.15 -17.53
CA PRO A 8 20.83 -12.37 -16.48
C PRO A 8 20.30 -11.96 -15.10
N THR A 9 20.56 -12.78 -14.08
CA THR A 9 20.13 -12.52 -12.69
C THR A 9 20.58 -11.15 -12.16
N GLU A 10 21.73 -10.62 -12.62
CA GLU A 10 22.22 -9.30 -12.23
C GLU A 10 21.40 -8.13 -12.80
N GLU A 11 20.91 -8.24 -14.05
CA GLU A 11 20.03 -7.20 -14.62
C GLU A 11 18.67 -7.20 -13.93
N ILE A 12 18.15 -8.38 -13.57
CA ILE A 12 16.91 -8.53 -12.80
C ILE A 12 17.07 -7.97 -11.37
N VAL A 13 18.18 -8.23 -10.66
CA VAL A 13 18.45 -7.62 -9.35
C VAL A 13 18.56 -6.10 -9.46
N ARG A 14 19.12 -5.58 -10.56
CA ARG A 14 19.18 -4.13 -10.83
C ARG A 14 17.79 -3.54 -11.12
N LEU A 15 16.94 -4.27 -11.84
CA LEU A 15 15.55 -3.90 -12.10
C LEU A 15 14.69 -3.93 -10.82
N ILE A 16 14.84 -4.95 -9.97
CA ILE A 16 14.13 -5.03 -8.69
C ILE A 16 14.59 -3.94 -7.72
N LYS A 17 15.88 -3.57 -7.72
CA LYS A 17 16.38 -2.40 -6.98
C LYS A 17 15.84 -1.06 -7.51
N ARG A 18 15.56 -0.96 -8.81
CA ARG A 18 14.80 0.17 -9.38
C ARG A 18 13.34 0.13 -8.96
N LEU A 19 12.71 -1.06 -8.86
CA LEU A 19 11.33 -1.20 -8.42
C LEU A 19 11.15 -0.90 -6.92
N SER A 20 12.07 -1.30 -6.04
CA SER A 20 12.01 -0.91 -4.62
C SER A 20 12.27 0.60 -4.45
N ALA A 21 13.20 1.17 -5.22
CA ALA A 21 13.36 2.63 -5.30
C ALA A 21 12.11 3.32 -5.88
N TYR A 22 11.39 2.71 -6.83
CA TYR A 22 10.16 3.25 -7.43
C TYR A 22 8.95 3.15 -6.50
N VAL A 23 8.85 2.09 -5.69
CA VAL A 23 7.88 2.00 -4.58
C VAL A 23 8.17 3.08 -3.53
N THR A 24 9.45 3.33 -3.22
CA THR A 24 9.88 4.42 -2.33
C THR A 24 9.58 5.80 -2.95
N PHE A 25 9.72 5.96 -4.27
CA PHE A 25 9.45 7.19 -5.01
C PHE A 25 7.95 7.50 -5.13
N LYS A 26 7.11 6.48 -5.32
CA LYS A 26 5.64 6.64 -5.41
C LYS A 26 5.03 7.29 -4.18
N MET A 27 5.63 7.12 -3.00
CA MET A 27 5.10 7.60 -1.72
C MET A 27 5.82 8.83 -1.15
N SER A 28 7.04 9.15 -1.60
CA SER A 28 7.74 10.36 -1.14
C SER A 28 7.00 11.67 -1.48
N THR A 29 6.18 11.67 -2.53
CA THR A 29 5.31 12.80 -2.93
C THR A 29 4.23 13.15 -1.89
N LEU A 30 3.84 12.23 -1.01
CA LEU A 30 2.89 12.50 0.09
C LEU A 30 3.50 13.37 1.20
N PHE A 31 4.83 13.41 1.30
CA PHE A 31 5.57 14.33 2.17
C PHE A 31 6.32 15.36 1.33
N SER A 32 5.57 16.18 0.59
CA SER A 32 6.10 17.47 0.15
C SER A 32 6.53 18.28 1.38
N THR A 33 7.84 18.39 1.58
CA THR A 33 8.45 19.30 2.54
C THR A 33 8.04 20.71 2.16
N SER A 34 7.01 21.23 2.83
CA SER A 34 6.45 22.53 2.52
C SER A 34 7.47 23.59 2.95
N ILE A 35 8.28 24.05 2.01
CA ILE A 35 9.26 25.12 2.18
C ILE A 35 8.52 26.38 2.65
N ARG A 36 8.47 26.58 3.97
CA ARG A 36 7.83 27.71 4.63
C ARG A 36 8.76 28.29 5.68
N ASN A 37 9.79 28.97 5.19
CA ASN A 37 10.27 30.25 5.75
C ASN A 37 11.16 30.95 4.71
N LEU A 38 10.57 31.37 3.59
CA LEU A 38 11.23 32.25 2.63
C LEU A 38 11.08 33.70 3.08
N ASP A 39 12.15 34.25 3.68
CA ASP A 39 12.19 35.65 4.10
C ASP A 39 11.94 36.60 2.91
N SER A 40 11.30 37.72 3.22
CA SER A 40 10.82 38.82 2.38
C SER A 40 11.81 39.38 1.34
N ARG A 41 13.11 39.09 1.49
CA ARG A 41 14.18 39.52 0.57
C ARG A 41 14.42 38.57 -0.61
N SER A 42 13.98 37.31 -0.51
CA SER A 42 14.13 36.28 -1.57
C SER A 42 13.11 36.45 -2.71
N VAL A 43 11.89 36.90 -2.38
CA VAL A 43 10.77 37.07 -3.33
C VAL A 43 11.12 38.01 -4.48
N GLY A 44 11.94 39.05 -4.23
CA GLY A 44 12.40 39.99 -5.25
C GLY A 44 13.30 39.35 -6.32
N ALA A 45 14.14 38.38 -5.93
CA ALA A 45 15.02 37.68 -6.85
C ALA A 45 14.25 36.70 -7.75
N ILE A 46 13.32 35.93 -7.16
CA ILE A 46 12.49 34.95 -7.90
C ILE A 46 11.52 35.66 -8.84
N ALA A 47 10.88 36.75 -8.40
CA ALA A 47 10.03 37.58 -9.26
C ALA A 47 10.83 38.23 -10.40
N GLY A 48 12.06 38.70 -10.13
CA GLY A 48 12.98 39.21 -11.15
C GLY A 48 13.36 38.16 -12.19
N LEU A 49 13.67 36.93 -11.76
CA LEU A 49 14.01 35.81 -12.62
C LEU A 49 12.81 35.38 -13.48
N ALA A 50 11.62 35.24 -12.89
CA ALA A 50 10.40 34.88 -13.62
C ALA A 50 10.03 35.94 -14.69
N ILE A 51 10.17 37.22 -14.36
CA ILE A 51 9.97 38.31 -15.34
C ILE A 51 11.03 38.24 -16.45
N ALA A 52 12.30 38.00 -16.12
CA ALA A 52 13.37 37.86 -17.11
C ALA A 52 13.12 36.67 -18.06
N VAL A 53 12.68 35.52 -17.54
CA VAL A 53 12.30 34.32 -18.33
C VAL A 53 11.09 34.60 -19.22
N ILE A 54 10.06 35.30 -18.73
CA ILE A 54 8.90 35.68 -19.54
C ILE A 54 9.28 36.63 -20.68
N PHE A 55 10.19 37.58 -20.44
CA PHE A 55 10.64 38.52 -21.48
C PHE A 55 11.60 37.87 -22.49
N THR A 56 12.51 36.97 -22.09
CA THR A 56 13.35 36.22 -23.04
C THR A 56 12.51 35.23 -23.86
N TRP A 57 11.57 34.52 -23.25
CA TRP A 57 10.68 33.60 -23.97
C TRP A 57 9.75 34.33 -24.98
N ARG A 58 9.31 35.56 -24.67
CA ARG A 58 8.59 36.42 -25.63
C ARG A 58 9.48 36.94 -26.76
N ALA A 59 10.76 37.18 -26.53
CA ALA A 59 11.70 37.64 -27.57
C ALA A 59 12.09 36.52 -28.56
N ILE A 60 12.07 35.25 -28.11
CA ILE A 60 12.47 34.08 -28.92
C ILE A 60 11.36 33.63 -29.90
N ARG A 61 10.09 34.03 -29.69
CA ARG A 61 8.94 33.51 -30.46
C ARG A 61 8.54 34.27 -31.72
N THR A 62 9.37 35.18 -32.24
CA THR A 62 9.07 35.95 -33.47
C THR A 62 10.02 35.66 -34.64
N THR A 63 9.83 34.54 -35.34
CA THR A 63 10.15 34.36 -36.78
C THR A 63 9.55 33.06 -37.35
N GLY A 64 8.73 33.14 -38.42
CA GLY A 64 8.61 32.06 -39.43
C GLY A 64 7.34 31.18 -39.49
N GLU A 65 6.25 31.70 -40.09
CA GLU A 65 5.38 30.90 -41.01
C GLU A 65 6.08 30.81 -42.40
N PRO A 66 5.68 29.97 -43.42
CA PRO A 66 4.32 29.44 -43.74
C PRO A 66 4.35 28.00 -44.37
N PRO A 67 3.39 27.52 -45.23
CA PRO A 67 1.97 27.86 -45.46
C PRO A 67 0.97 26.66 -45.39
N ARG A 68 -0.31 26.96 -45.14
CA ARG A 68 -1.47 26.06 -45.34
C ARG A 68 -1.83 25.82 -46.82
N ARG A 69 -2.50 24.69 -47.12
CA ARG A 69 -3.29 24.48 -48.36
C ARG A 69 -4.81 24.48 -48.05
N GLN A 70 -5.60 25.17 -48.87
CA GLN A 70 -7.07 25.22 -48.80
C GLN A 70 -7.73 24.29 -49.85
N PRO A 71 -8.94 23.77 -49.61
CA PRO A 71 -9.82 23.22 -50.65
C PRO A 71 -10.58 24.34 -51.40
N LYS A 72 -10.76 24.17 -52.71
CA LYS A 72 -11.51 25.12 -53.57
C LYS A 72 -13.02 24.91 -53.49
N ARG A 73 -13.77 26.02 -53.41
CA ARG A 73 -15.22 26.09 -53.68
C ARG A 73 -15.48 26.23 -55.19
N ARG A 74 -16.56 25.65 -55.72
CA ARG A 74 -17.20 26.03 -56.99
C ARG A 74 -18.69 26.27 -56.76
N MET A 75 -19.37 26.92 -57.72
CA MET A 75 -20.56 27.76 -57.51
C MET A 75 -21.56 27.61 -58.68
N GLN A 76 -22.83 28.02 -58.47
CA GLN A 76 -23.94 28.15 -59.47
C GLN A 76 -24.51 26.79 -60.01
N SER A 77 -25.80 26.62 -60.37
CA SER A 77 -27.00 27.50 -60.46
C SER A 77 -28.32 26.68 -60.26
N PRO A 78 -29.54 27.29 -60.26
CA PRO A 78 -30.83 26.62 -59.97
C PRO A 78 -31.63 26.17 -61.23
N GLU A 79 -32.92 25.80 -61.02
CA GLU A 79 -34.06 25.53 -61.96
C GLU A 79 -34.53 24.04 -62.00
N THR A 80 -35.71 23.70 -61.46
CA THR A 80 -37.05 23.49 -62.11
C THR A 80 -37.10 22.39 -63.20
N SER A 81 -38.11 21.50 -63.32
CA SER A 81 -39.50 21.49 -62.78
C SER A 81 -40.26 20.16 -63.07
N GLN A 82 -41.27 19.83 -62.25
CA GLN A 82 -42.48 18.99 -62.54
C GLN A 82 -42.26 17.47 -62.78
N SER A 83 -43.22 16.55 -62.51
CA SER A 83 -44.69 16.66 -62.38
C SER A 83 -45.31 15.75 -61.29
N ASN A 84 -46.60 15.97 -60.97
CA ASN A 84 -47.32 15.46 -59.79
C ASN A 84 -47.98 14.08 -59.96
N ASP A 85 -48.17 13.36 -58.83
CA ASP A 85 -49.48 12.99 -58.22
C ASP A 85 -49.33 11.98 -57.02
N VAL A 86 -50.22 11.87 -56.01
CA VAL A 86 -51.45 12.61 -55.66
C VAL A 86 -51.75 12.59 -54.13
N SER A 87 -52.44 13.64 -53.64
CA SER A 87 -53.22 13.83 -52.37
C SER A 87 -52.83 13.24 -50.98
N ALA A 88 -52.69 14.17 -50.00
CA ALA A 88 -53.23 14.18 -48.61
C ALA A 88 -52.71 13.14 -47.56
N SER A 89 -52.29 13.48 -46.33
CA SER A 89 -52.76 14.51 -45.39
C SER A 89 -51.92 14.64 -44.09
N ARG A 90 -51.91 15.86 -43.50
CA ARG A 90 -51.76 16.26 -42.06
C ARG A 90 -50.48 15.92 -41.24
N GLU A 91 -49.93 17.02 -40.70
CA GLU A 91 -49.40 17.19 -39.31
C GLU A 91 -48.24 16.29 -38.85
N ASP A 92 -46.99 16.77 -39.03
CA ASP A 92 -45.79 16.12 -38.50
C ASP A 92 -45.40 16.65 -37.10
N ASN A 93 -45.82 15.91 -36.08
CA ASN A 93 -45.35 16.06 -34.69
C ASN A 93 -44.13 15.15 -34.39
N GLY A 94 -43.58 14.44 -35.38
CA GLY A 94 -42.69 13.30 -35.17
C GLY A 94 -41.25 13.64 -34.74
N VAL A 95 -40.76 14.86 -35.02
CA VAL A 95 -39.34 15.19 -34.75
C VAL A 95 -39.03 15.21 -33.24
N GLN A 96 -39.99 15.58 -32.39
CA GLN A 96 -39.80 15.56 -30.93
C GLN A 96 -39.90 14.13 -30.37
N ASP A 97 -40.88 13.35 -30.81
CA ASP A 97 -41.01 11.94 -30.43
C ASP A 97 -39.77 11.11 -30.81
N VAL A 98 -39.11 11.41 -31.95
CA VAL A 98 -37.88 10.70 -32.36
C VAL A 98 -36.73 10.97 -31.39
N VAL A 99 -36.55 12.20 -30.88
CA VAL A 99 -35.47 12.51 -29.93
C VAL A 99 -35.72 11.88 -28.57
N ASP A 100 -36.97 11.94 -28.08
CA ASP A 100 -37.36 11.32 -26.80
C ASP A 100 -37.41 9.78 -26.88
N HIS A 101 -37.48 9.18 -28.08
CA HIS A 101 -37.30 7.74 -28.29
C HIS A 101 -35.82 7.31 -28.33
N PHE A 102 -34.90 8.20 -28.72
CA PHE A 102 -33.45 7.91 -28.75
C PHE A 102 -32.77 8.03 -27.37
N PHE A 103 -33.35 8.77 -26.42
CA PHE A 103 -32.77 9.02 -25.09
C PHE A 103 -33.67 8.61 -23.92
N GLN A 104 -34.52 7.58 -24.09
CA GLN A 104 -35.03 6.88 -22.90
C GLN A 104 -33.84 6.29 -22.12
N PRO A 105 -33.79 6.44 -20.78
CA PRO A 105 -32.76 5.78 -19.98
C PRO A 105 -32.97 4.27 -20.11
N VAL A 106 -32.17 3.65 -20.98
CA VAL A 106 -32.18 2.19 -21.20
C VAL A 106 -31.96 1.56 -19.84
N LYS A 107 -32.99 0.92 -19.28
CA LYS A 107 -32.84 0.15 -18.05
C LYS A 107 -31.72 -0.86 -18.31
N PRO A 108 -30.62 -0.81 -17.56
CA PRO A 108 -29.47 -1.65 -17.86
C PRO A 108 -29.92 -3.10 -17.85
N THR A 109 -29.48 -3.86 -18.86
CA THR A 109 -29.81 -5.28 -18.94
C THR A 109 -29.26 -6.00 -17.71
N LEU A 110 -29.83 -7.16 -17.37
CA LEU A 110 -29.36 -7.91 -16.20
C LEU A 110 -27.85 -8.17 -16.26
N GLY A 111 -27.30 -8.47 -17.44
CA GLY A 111 -25.86 -8.63 -17.66
C GLY A 111 -25.03 -7.35 -17.47
N GLN A 112 -25.59 -6.18 -17.78
CA GLN A 112 -24.94 -4.89 -17.47
C GLN A 112 -24.97 -4.62 -15.97
N ILE A 113 -26.10 -4.88 -15.30
CA ILE A 113 -26.24 -4.73 -13.83
C ILE A 113 -25.26 -5.66 -13.12
N VAL A 114 -25.20 -6.93 -13.51
CA VAL A 114 -24.31 -7.95 -12.92
C VAL A 114 -22.84 -7.57 -13.10
N ARG A 115 -22.40 -7.22 -14.32
CA ARG A 115 -21.01 -6.78 -14.56
C ARG A 115 -20.66 -5.50 -13.80
N GLN A 116 -21.57 -4.53 -13.73
CA GLN A 116 -21.37 -3.31 -12.96
C GLN A 116 -21.32 -3.55 -11.44
N LYS A 117 -22.14 -4.48 -10.92
CA LYS A 117 -22.20 -4.79 -9.48
C LYS A 117 -21.08 -5.69 -8.99
N LEU A 118 -20.53 -6.54 -9.85
CA LEU A 118 -19.37 -7.39 -9.54
C LEU A 118 -18.04 -6.75 -9.95
N SER A 119 -18.04 -5.52 -10.49
CA SER A 119 -16.81 -4.79 -10.89
C SER A 119 -15.83 -5.64 -11.71
N GLU A 120 -16.35 -6.42 -12.66
CA GLU A 120 -15.60 -7.39 -13.49
C GLU A 120 -14.86 -8.52 -12.75
N GLY A 121 -15.27 -8.82 -11.51
CA GLY A 121 -14.74 -9.92 -10.71
C GLY A 121 -14.80 -11.27 -11.44
N ARG A 122 -13.65 -11.93 -11.52
CA ARG A 122 -13.44 -13.15 -12.33
C ARG A 122 -13.91 -14.41 -11.62
N LYS A 123 -13.98 -14.43 -10.29
CA LYS A 123 -14.41 -15.58 -9.48
C LYS A 123 -15.33 -15.17 -8.35
N VAL A 124 -16.45 -15.87 -8.22
CA VAL A 124 -17.51 -15.57 -7.24
C VAL A 124 -17.79 -16.83 -6.42
N THR A 125 -17.99 -16.68 -5.12
CA THR A 125 -18.50 -17.75 -4.25
C THR A 125 -19.82 -17.32 -3.63
N CYS A 126 -20.78 -18.24 -3.52
CA CYS A 126 -22.10 -17.95 -3.01
C CYS A 126 -22.61 -19.06 -2.09
N ARG A 127 -23.20 -18.67 -0.96
CA ARG A 127 -23.97 -19.58 -0.10
C ARG A 127 -25.25 -20.05 -0.82
N LEU A 128 -25.72 -21.26 -0.51
CA LEU A 128 -27.01 -21.74 -0.99
C LEU A 128 -28.16 -21.29 -0.08
N LEU A 129 -28.13 -21.61 1.22
CA LEU A 129 -29.18 -21.31 2.19
C LEU A 129 -29.45 -19.80 2.33
N GLY A 130 -30.72 -19.42 2.25
CA GLY A 130 -31.20 -18.05 2.36
C GLY A 130 -30.85 -17.12 1.19
N VAL A 131 -29.94 -17.52 0.28
CA VAL A 131 -29.56 -16.75 -0.92
C VAL A 131 -30.21 -17.35 -2.16
N ILE A 132 -29.92 -18.61 -2.45
CA ILE A 132 -30.38 -19.34 -3.66
C ILE A 132 -31.54 -20.27 -3.30
N LEU A 133 -31.46 -20.91 -2.13
CA LEU A 133 -32.50 -21.78 -1.60
C LEU A 133 -33.48 -20.98 -0.72
N GLU A 134 -34.75 -21.38 -0.70
CA GLU A 134 -35.75 -20.82 0.21
C GLU A 134 -35.41 -21.14 1.66
N GLU A 135 -34.94 -22.37 1.89
CA GLU A 135 -34.48 -22.89 3.17
C GLU A 135 -33.35 -22.05 3.78
N SER A 136 -33.33 -22.01 5.10
CA SER A 136 -32.50 -21.13 5.93
C SER A 136 -31.57 -21.87 6.90
N SER A 137 -31.78 -23.17 7.14
CA SER A 137 -30.91 -23.99 7.98
C SER A 137 -30.58 -25.37 7.37
N PRO A 138 -29.44 -26.00 7.73
CA PRO A 138 -29.08 -27.34 7.25
C PRO A 138 -30.09 -28.44 7.61
N GLU A 139 -30.83 -28.28 8.71
CA GLU A 139 -31.89 -29.19 9.17
C GLU A 139 -33.15 -29.13 8.27
N GLU A 140 -33.34 -28.04 7.53
CA GLU A 140 -34.43 -27.92 6.54
C GLU A 140 -34.09 -28.72 5.26
N LEU A 141 -32.82 -28.75 4.87
CA LEU A 141 -32.32 -29.52 3.70
C LEU A 141 -32.54 -31.03 3.83
N GLN A 142 -32.57 -31.55 5.07
CA GLN A 142 -32.92 -32.95 5.33
C GLN A 142 -34.34 -33.30 4.87
N LYS A 143 -35.23 -32.31 4.73
CA LYS A 143 -36.62 -32.49 4.27
C LYS A 143 -36.76 -32.21 2.78
N GLN A 144 -36.26 -31.07 2.33
CA GLN A 144 -36.41 -30.57 0.95
C GLN A 144 -35.37 -29.48 0.66
N ALA A 145 -35.15 -29.19 -0.63
CA ALA A 145 -34.41 -28.02 -1.08
C ALA A 145 -35.21 -27.34 -2.21
N THR A 146 -35.38 -26.01 -2.14
CA THR A 146 -36.26 -25.27 -3.04
C THR A 146 -35.53 -24.06 -3.59
N VAL A 147 -35.29 -24.01 -4.90
CA VAL A 147 -34.56 -22.88 -5.53
C VAL A 147 -35.49 -21.67 -5.71
N ARG A 148 -35.07 -20.50 -5.21
CA ARG A 148 -35.75 -19.22 -5.38
C ARG A 148 -35.76 -18.81 -6.86
N SER A 149 -36.95 -18.86 -7.48
CA SER A 149 -37.13 -18.52 -8.91
C SER A 149 -36.61 -17.12 -9.28
N SER A 150 -36.71 -16.14 -8.37
CA SER A 150 -36.22 -14.77 -8.56
C SER A 150 -34.70 -14.63 -8.66
N VAL A 151 -33.93 -15.67 -8.30
CA VAL A 151 -32.46 -15.64 -8.28
C VAL A 151 -31.85 -16.32 -9.51
N LEU A 152 -32.61 -17.19 -10.18
CA LEU A 152 -32.13 -18.04 -11.28
C LEU A 152 -31.56 -17.22 -12.45
N GLU A 153 -32.27 -16.18 -12.91
CA GLU A 153 -31.79 -15.33 -14.02
C GLU A 153 -30.50 -14.61 -13.65
N VAL A 154 -30.35 -14.15 -12.40
CA VAL A 154 -29.15 -13.47 -11.91
C VAL A 154 -27.99 -14.44 -11.85
N LEU A 155 -28.22 -15.66 -11.34
CA LEU A 155 -27.21 -16.69 -11.20
C LEU A 155 -26.64 -17.13 -12.56
N LEU A 156 -27.51 -17.38 -13.53
CA LEU A 156 -27.13 -17.74 -14.91
C LEU A 156 -26.49 -16.59 -15.68
N GLU A 157 -26.71 -15.33 -15.26
CA GLU A 157 -26.00 -14.18 -15.83
C GLU A 157 -24.60 -14.01 -15.22
N ILE A 158 -24.41 -14.33 -13.93
CA ILE A 158 -23.09 -14.36 -13.29
C ILE A 158 -22.19 -15.42 -13.95
N THR A 159 -22.70 -16.63 -14.21
CA THR A 159 -21.91 -17.72 -14.83
C THR A 159 -21.39 -17.41 -16.24
N LYS A 160 -21.92 -16.38 -16.92
CA LYS A 160 -21.43 -15.94 -18.24
C LYS A 160 -20.15 -15.10 -18.18
N TYR A 161 -19.87 -14.49 -17.02
CA TYR A 161 -18.80 -13.50 -16.86
C TYR A 161 -17.82 -13.84 -15.73
N SER A 162 -18.26 -14.65 -14.75
CA SER A 162 -17.48 -15.01 -13.57
C SER A 162 -17.48 -16.51 -13.33
N ASP A 163 -16.36 -17.02 -12.84
CA ASP A 163 -16.18 -18.37 -12.34
C ASP A 163 -16.92 -18.54 -11.00
N LEU A 164 -18.18 -18.95 -11.08
CA LEU A 164 -19.06 -19.12 -9.93
C LEU A 164 -18.87 -20.47 -9.24
N TYR A 165 -18.78 -20.44 -7.92
CA TYR A 165 -18.83 -21.60 -7.03
C TYR A 165 -19.97 -21.43 -6.03
N LEU A 166 -20.79 -22.48 -5.87
CA LEU A 166 -21.82 -22.55 -4.84
C LEU A 166 -21.33 -23.41 -3.69
N MET A 167 -21.73 -23.11 -2.46
CA MET A 167 -21.30 -23.91 -1.32
C MET A 167 -22.28 -23.89 -0.16
N GLU A 168 -22.35 -25.00 0.56
CA GLU A 168 -23.18 -25.11 1.76
C GLU A 168 -22.65 -26.10 2.79
N ARG A 169 -23.09 -25.90 4.03
CA ARG A 169 -22.99 -26.91 5.08
C ARG A 169 -24.21 -27.84 5.04
N VAL A 170 -23.97 -29.12 4.81
CA VAL A 170 -24.99 -30.19 4.91
C VAL A 170 -24.73 -31.06 6.14
N LEU A 171 -25.76 -31.79 6.59
CA LEU A 171 -25.67 -32.70 7.74
C LEU A 171 -25.43 -34.17 7.31
N ASP A 172 -25.78 -34.49 6.06
CA ASP A 172 -25.73 -35.83 5.47
C ASP A 172 -25.70 -35.74 3.93
N ASP A 173 -25.27 -36.83 3.30
CA ASP A 173 -25.15 -36.98 1.84
C ASP A 173 -26.52 -36.94 1.12
N GLU A 174 -27.61 -37.27 1.83
CA GLU A 174 -28.98 -37.22 1.29
C GLU A 174 -29.44 -35.77 1.09
N SER A 175 -29.03 -34.85 1.97
CA SER A 175 -29.25 -33.41 1.85
C SER A 175 -28.44 -32.81 0.68
N GLU A 176 -27.22 -33.28 0.45
CA GLU A 176 -26.43 -32.92 -0.75
C GLU A 176 -27.15 -33.35 -2.03
N ALA A 177 -27.65 -34.60 -2.09
CA ALA A 177 -28.39 -35.09 -3.24
C ALA A 177 -29.66 -34.26 -3.52
N LYS A 178 -30.43 -33.90 -2.49
CA LYS A 178 -31.62 -33.03 -2.60
C LYS A 178 -31.29 -31.65 -3.15
N VAL A 179 -30.21 -31.02 -2.67
CA VAL A 179 -29.78 -29.71 -3.18
C VAL A 179 -29.37 -29.80 -4.64
N LEU A 180 -28.61 -30.83 -5.03
CA LEU A 180 -28.21 -31.03 -6.43
C LEU A 180 -29.41 -31.30 -7.34
N GLU A 181 -30.39 -32.11 -6.91
CA GLU A 181 -31.63 -32.36 -7.64
C GLU A 181 -32.48 -31.08 -7.80
N ALA A 182 -32.55 -30.24 -6.77
CA ALA A 182 -33.27 -28.96 -6.80
C ALA A 182 -32.63 -27.96 -7.78
N LEU A 183 -31.30 -27.84 -7.77
CA LEU A 183 -30.55 -27.00 -8.72
C LEU A 183 -30.69 -27.51 -10.16
N GLU A 184 -30.67 -28.83 -10.37
CA GLU A 184 -30.86 -29.46 -11.68
C GLU A 184 -32.28 -29.24 -12.22
N THR A 185 -33.29 -29.44 -11.38
CA THR A 185 -34.72 -29.19 -11.69
C THR A 185 -34.99 -27.72 -11.98
N ALA A 186 -34.30 -26.80 -11.30
CA ALA A 186 -34.37 -25.37 -11.56
C ALA A 186 -33.62 -24.92 -12.83
N GLY A 187 -32.88 -25.81 -13.51
CA GLY A 187 -32.16 -25.49 -14.74
C GLY A 187 -30.82 -24.77 -14.52
N VAL A 188 -30.20 -24.89 -13.34
CA VAL A 188 -28.90 -24.25 -13.04
C VAL A 188 -27.74 -24.86 -13.84
N PHE A 189 -27.83 -26.15 -14.17
CA PHE A 189 -26.78 -26.93 -14.85
C PHE A 189 -26.96 -27.06 -16.38
N THR A 190 -27.66 -26.12 -17.03
CA THR A 190 -27.85 -26.13 -18.48
C THR A 190 -26.57 -25.81 -19.27
N SER A 191 -26.58 -26.02 -20.60
CA SER A 191 -25.47 -25.57 -21.46
C SER A 191 -25.28 -24.04 -21.36
N GLY A 192 -24.12 -23.60 -20.84
CA GLY A 192 -23.83 -22.20 -20.51
C GLY A 192 -24.21 -21.76 -19.09
N GLY A 193 -24.73 -22.68 -18.26
CA GLY A 193 -24.98 -22.48 -16.83
C GLY A 193 -23.79 -22.93 -15.97
N LEU A 194 -24.06 -23.25 -14.71
CA LEU A 194 -23.06 -23.67 -13.74
C LEU A 194 -22.61 -25.13 -13.99
N VAL A 195 -21.33 -25.43 -13.73
CA VAL A 195 -20.81 -26.81 -13.71
C VAL A 195 -21.13 -27.45 -12.37
N LYS A 196 -21.72 -28.66 -12.37
CA LYS A 196 -22.17 -29.37 -11.15
C LYS A 196 -21.06 -29.54 -10.11
N ASP A 197 -19.83 -29.81 -10.54
CA ASP A 197 -18.63 -29.95 -9.69
C ASP A 197 -18.20 -28.65 -8.97
N LYS A 198 -18.81 -27.50 -9.30
CA LYS A 198 -18.60 -26.22 -8.61
C LYS A 198 -19.62 -25.96 -7.49
N VAL A 199 -20.45 -26.95 -7.16
CA VAL A 199 -21.28 -26.96 -5.95
C VAL A 199 -20.56 -27.77 -4.87
N LEU A 200 -20.09 -27.11 -3.82
CA LEU A 200 -19.19 -27.68 -2.81
C LEU A 200 -19.88 -27.87 -1.46
N PHE A 201 -19.88 -29.10 -0.96
CA PHE A 201 -20.53 -29.47 0.30
C PHE A 201 -19.52 -29.76 1.41
N CYS A 202 -19.92 -29.47 2.65
CA CYS A 202 -19.12 -29.75 3.83
C CYS A 202 -20.00 -30.01 5.06
N SER A 203 -19.46 -30.67 6.09
CA SER A 203 -20.19 -30.97 7.33
C SER A 203 -20.15 -29.84 8.38
N THR A 204 -19.28 -28.83 8.20
CA THR A 204 -19.04 -27.76 9.19
C THR A 204 -18.89 -26.38 8.54
N GLU A 205 -19.32 -25.32 9.24
CA GLU A 205 -19.15 -23.93 8.78
C GLU A 205 -17.66 -23.56 8.59
N MET A 206 -16.76 -24.16 9.38
CA MET A 206 -15.31 -24.04 9.19
C MET A 206 -14.83 -24.65 7.87
N GLY A 207 -15.46 -25.74 7.40
CA GLY A 207 -15.22 -26.32 6.08
C GLY A 207 -15.62 -25.35 4.96
N ARG A 208 -16.82 -24.78 5.05
CA ARG A 208 -17.35 -23.77 4.11
C ARG A 208 -16.43 -22.56 4.02
N THR A 209 -16.02 -22.03 5.17
CA THR A 209 -15.04 -20.94 5.28
C THR A 209 -13.68 -21.33 4.65
N SER A 210 -13.27 -22.59 4.77
CA SER A 210 -12.05 -23.07 4.11
C SER A 210 -12.18 -23.16 2.59
N PHE A 211 -13.37 -23.47 2.04
CA PHE A 211 -13.60 -23.41 0.58
C PHE A 211 -13.49 -21.98 0.07
N VAL A 212 -14.14 -21.00 0.70
CA VAL A 212 -14.01 -19.57 0.33
C VAL A 212 -12.54 -19.16 0.32
N ARG A 213 -11.79 -19.51 1.38
CA ARG A 213 -10.37 -19.19 1.49
C ARG A 213 -9.48 -19.88 0.45
N GLN A 214 -9.76 -21.14 0.11
CA GLN A 214 -8.98 -21.89 -0.90
C GLN A 214 -9.29 -21.48 -2.33
N LEU A 215 -10.53 -21.07 -2.58
CA LEU A 215 -10.96 -20.62 -3.89
C LEU A 215 -10.44 -19.21 -4.20
N GLU A 216 -10.13 -18.38 -3.20
CA GLU A 216 -9.71 -16.97 -3.38
C GLU A 216 -10.62 -16.22 -4.38
N PRO A 217 -11.92 -16.04 -4.06
CA PRO A 217 -12.87 -15.35 -4.91
C PRO A 217 -12.74 -13.83 -4.78
N ASP A 218 -13.03 -13.12 -5.86
CA ASP A 218 -13.16 -11.66 -5.85
C ASP A 218 -14.40 -11.22 -5.04
N TRP A 219 -15.45 -12.06 -5.04
CA TRP A 219 -16.69 -11.82 -4.28
C TRP A 219 -17.15 -13.06 -3.50
N HIS A 220 -17.57 -12.84 -2.26
CA HIS A 220 -18.27 -13.83 -1.45
C HIS A 220 -19.66 -13.33 -1.04
N ILE A 221 -20.70 -14.12 -1.31
CA ILE A 221 -22.09 -13.81 -0.99
C ILE A 221 -22.56 -14.79 0.10
N ASP A 222 -22.87 -14.28 1.30
CA ASP A 222 -23.32 -15.06 2.46
C ASP A 222 -24.44 -14.34 3.20
N THR A 223 -25.30 -15.10 3.87
CA THR A 223 -26.35 -14.64 4.80
C THR A 223 -25.87 -14.62 6.26
N ASN A 224 -24.73 -15.22 6.60
CA ASN A 224 -24.21 -15.23 7.97
C ASN A 224 -23.60 -13.86 8.35
N PRO A 225 -24.22 -13.10 9.29
CA PRO A 225 -23.70 -11.80 9.71
C PRO A 225 -22.42 -11.88 10.55
N GLU A 226 -22.01 -13.05 11.06
CA GLU A 226 -20.85 -13.20 11.94
C GLU A 226 -19.54 -12.75 11.29
N ILE A 227 -19.32 -13.06 10.01
CA ILE A 227 -18.08 -12.67 9.29
C ILE A 227 -17.97 -11.14 9.20
N SER A 228 -19.07 -10.46 8.88
CA SER A 228 -19.12 -8.99 8.83
C SER A 228 -19.04 -8.36 10.22
N THR A 229 -19.70 -8.96 11.21
CA THR A 229 -19.74 -8.48 12.60
C THR A 229 -18.36 -8.57 13.25
N GLN A 230 -17.63 -9.67 13.05
CA GLN A 230 -16.30 -9.87 13.63
C GLN A 230 -15.25 -8.87 13.12
N LEU A 231 -15.34 -8.42 11.86
CA LEU A 231 -14.48 -7.37 11.32
C LEU A 231 -14.86 -5.99 11.87
N ALA A 232 -16.16 -5.67 11.93
CA ALA A 232 -16.64 -4.44 12.55
C ALA A 232 -16.24 -4.36 14.03
N GLU A 233 -16.31 -5.46 14.79
CA GLU A 233 -15.83 -5.53 16.17
C GLU A 233 -14.33 -5.25 16.31
N TYR A 234 -13.51 -5.76 15.39
CA TYR A 234 -12.06 -5.52 15.41
C TYR A 234 -11.73 -4.03 15.25
N PHE A 235 -12.31 -3.36 14.25
CA PHE A 235 -12.10 -1.92 14.06
C PHE A 235 -12.68 -1.11 15.23
N ASN A 236 -13.83 -1.48 15.77
CA ASN A 236 -14.39 -0.85 16.97
C ASN A 236 -13.49 -1.03 18.22
N GLN A 237 -12.78 -2.16 18.36
CA GLN A 237 -11.80 -2.37 19.43
C GLN A 237 -10.56 -1.49 19.23
N LEU A 238 -10.02 -1.43 18.01
CA LEU A 238 -8.88 -0.55 17.67
C LEU A 238 -9.18 0.92 17.90
N ILE A 239 -10.35 1.40 17.44
CA ILE A 239 -10.75 2.81 17.59
C ILE A 239 -10.83 3.19 19.07
N ARG A 240 -11.38 2.30 19.91
CA ARG A 240 -11.45 2.50 21.37
C ARG A 240 -10.08 2.47 22.04
N SER A 241 -9.18 1.56 21.66
CA SER A 241 -7.83 1.49 22.25
C SER A 241 -6.96 2.68 21.85
N ARG A 242 -7.06 3.12 20.59
CA ARG A 242 -6.35 4.27 20.00
C ARG A 242 -6.99 5.63 20.33
N ARG A 243 -8.15 5.62 20.98
CA ARG A 243 -8.94 6.80 21.40
C ARG A 243 -9.43 7.71 20.26
N CYS A 244 -9.34 7.28 19.00
CA CYS A 244 -9.79 8.02 17.81
C CYS A 244 -11.31 7.94 17.60
N ASN A 245 -12.09 8.24 18.64
CA ASN A 245 -13.55 8.08 18.66
C ASN A 245 -14.33 9.00 17.70
N GLY A 246 -13.67 9.83 16.89
CA GLY A 246 -14.30 10.68 15.87
C GLY A 246 -14.58 9.96 14.54
N ILE A 247 -14.11 8.72 14.37
CA ILE A 247 -14.27 7.93 13.13
C ILE A 247 -14.93 6.55 13.37
N GLN A 248 -15.40 5.94 12.28
CA GLN A 248 -15.82 4.54 12.21
C GLN A 248 -15.39 3.92 10.87
N VAL A 249 -15.06 2.62 10.84
CA VAL A 249 -14.85 1.88 9.59
C VAL A 249 -16.19 1.28 9.15
N LYS A 250 -16.57 1.50 7.89
CA LYS A 250 -17.73 0.85 7.24
C LYS A 250 -17.26 -0.02 6.08
N HIS A 251 -18.14 -0.90 5.62
CA HIS A 251 -18.00 -1.57 4.35
C HIS A 251 -19.06 -1.03 3.39
N ASP A 252 -18.62 -0.45 2.27
CA ASP A 252 -19.44 -0.10 1.13
C ASP A 252 -19.44 -1.24 0.08
N ALA A 253 -20.48 -1.32 -0.73
CA ALA A 253 -20.61 -2.36 -1.77
C ALA A 253 -19.82 -2.06 -3.05
N THR A 254 -19.25 -0.87 -3.19
CA THR A 254 -18.61 -0.35 -4.41
C THR A 254 -17.10 -0.19 -4.22
N PHE A 255 -16.67 0.30 -3.05
CA PHE A 255 -15.27 0.63 -2.75
C PHE A 255 -14.65 -0.22 -1.64
N GLY A 256 -15.38 -1.19 -1.08
CA GLY A 256 -14.88 -2.05 -0.01
C GLY A 256 -14.92 -1.35 1.35
N LYS A 257 -13.80 -1.34 2.08
CA LYS A 257 -13.73 -0.64 3.38
C LYS A 257 -13.57 0.86 3.18
N GLY A 258 -14.14 1.66 4.08
CA GLY A 258 -13.99 3.12 4.10
C GLY A 258 -14.04 3.67 5.53
N VAL A 259 -13.30 4.73 5.82
CA VAL A 259 -13.34 5.45 7.11
C VAL A 259 -14.32 6.60 7.01
N TYR A 260 -15.24 6.72 7.96
CA TYR A 260 -16.28 7.76 7.98
C TYR A 260 -16.26 8.53 9.29
N ALA A 261 -16.41 9.85 9.22
CA ALA A 261 -16.53 10.70 10.40
C ALA A 261 -17.85 10.43 11.16
N ILE A 262 -17.81 10.38 12.49
CA ILE A 262 -19.00 10.30 13.36
C ILE A 262 -19.27 11.59 14.15
N SER A 263 -18.26 12.45 14.23
CA SER A 263 -18.33 13.86 14.62
C SER A 263 -18.01 14.75 13.40
N GLU A 264 -18.01 16.06 13.62
CA GLU A 264 -17.40 17.01 12.68
C GLU A 264 -15.91 17.17 13.02
N PHE A 265 -15.07 17.48 12.02
CA PHE A 265 -13.69 17.90 12.19
C PHE A 265 -13.46 19.27 11.52
N GLN A 266 -12.61 20.12 12.10
CA GLN A 266 -12.11 21.36 11.46
C GLN A 266 -10.81 21.10 10.69
N GLU A 267 -10.41 22.06 9.86
CA GLU A 267 -9.08 22.10 9.21
C GLU A 267 -7.95 21.99 10.25
N ASP A 268 -6.88 21.27 9.90
CA ASP A 268 -5.74 20.88 10.74
C ASP A 268 -6.07 20.04 12.00
N GLU A 269 -7.34 19.66 12.23
CA GLU A 269 -7.72 18.82 13.36
C GLU A 269 -7.22 17.37 13.19
N LEU A 270 -6.73 16.77 14.28
CA LEU A 270 -6.27 15.38 14.32
C LEU A 270 -7.46 14.42 14.21
N ILE A 271 -7.56 13.72 13.07
CA ILE A 271 -8.58 12.70 12.82
C ILE A 271 -8.17 11.36 13.45
N LEU A 272 -6.91 10.96 13.22
CA LEU A 272 -6.40 9.64 13.58
C LEU A 272 -4.90 9.72 13.87
N LYS A 273 -4.48 9.10 14.98
CA LYS A 273 -3.09 8.66 15.17
C LYS A 273 -3.08 7.14 15.23
N ASP A 274 -2.57 6.51 14.18
CA ASP A 274 -2.66 5.06 13.96
C ASP A 274 -1.36 4.35 14.32
N GLU A 275 -1.47 3.34 15.19
CA GLU A 275 -0.32 2.57 15.63
C GLU A 275 0.04 1.51 14.57
N ILE A 276 1.35 1.41 14.30
CA ILE A 276 1.95 0.38 13.45
C ILE A 276 1.54 -1.01 13.97
N LEU A 277 1.00 -1.86 13.09
CA LEU A 277 0.82 -3.29 13.40
C LEU A 277 2.10 -4.07 13.09
N VAL A 278 2.69 -3.82 11.92
CA VAL A 278 3.98 -4.38 11.47
C VAL A 278 4.72 -3.29 10.71
N GLY A 279 5.99 -3.09 11.03
CA GLY A 279 6.84 -2.09 10.38
C GLY A 279 8.33 -2.37 10.57
N ILE A 280 9.14 -1.87 9.64
CA ILE A 280 10.61 -1.89 9.66
C ILE A 280 11.17 -0.53 9.22
N GLN A 281 12.39 -0.23 9.67
CA GLN A 281 13.25 0.79 9.07
C GLN A 281 13.99 0.15 7.90
N HIS A 282 14.16 0.87 6.79
CA HIS A 282 14.92 0.37 5.63
C HIS A 282 16.37 0.07 6.02
N SER A 283 16.93 -1.03 5.50
CA SER A 283 18.28 -1.47 5.88
C SER A 283 19.38 -0.48 5.49
N SER A 284 19.19 0.30 4.42
CA SER A 284 20.04 1.45 4.05
C SER A 284 19.99 2.53 5.13
N ASN A 285 18.79 3.05 5.44
CA ASN A 285 18.56 4.15 6.38
C ASN A 285 19.08 3.89 7.82
N LYS A 286 19.35 2.63 8.21
CA LYS A 286 19.97 2.27 9.51
C LYS A 286 21.38 2.85 9.72
N VAL A 287 22.12 3.19 8.67
CA VAL A 287 23.45 3.83 8.83
C VAL A 287 23.31 5.30 9.20
N ASP A 288 22.31 5.97 8.62
CA ASP A 288 22.04 7.40 8.77
C ASP A 288 21.26 7.71 10.04
N CYS A 289 20.24 6.90 10.35
CA CYS A 289 19.29 7.14 11.42
C CYS A 289 19.34 6.04 12.49
N LEU A 290 19.84 6.36 13.69
CA LEU A 290 19.79 5.45 14.83
C LEU A 290 18.47 5.66 15.61
N VAL A 291 17.51 4.77 15.36
CA VAL A 291 16.17 4.80 15.97
C VAL A 291 15.85 3.54 16.80
N CYS A 292 14.76 3.61 17.56
CA CYS A 292 14.18 2.44 18.20
C CYS A 292 13.55 1.48 17.17
N SER A 293 13.95 0.21 17.17
CA SER A 293 13.47 -0.83 16.24
C SER A 293 11.98 -1.20 16.38
N PHE A 294 11.28 -0.65 17.38
CA PHE A 294 9.84 -0.87 17.63
C PHE A 294 8.98 0.37 17.31
N CYS A 295 9.34 1.54 17.83
CA CYS A 295 8.54 2.78 17.69
C CYS A 295 9.18 3.84 16.77
N PHE A 296 10.37 3.58 16.24
CA PHE A 296 11.07 4.40 15.25
C PHE A 296 11.45 5.83 15.68
N ARG A 297 11.25 6.16 16.97
CA ARG A 297 11.81 7.36 17.59
C ARG A 297 13.34 7.29 17.61
N PHE A 298 14.02 8.38 17.25
CA PHE A 298 15.46 8.56 17.41
C PHE A 298 15.92 8.37 18.85
N ILE A 299 17.10 7.77 19.06
CA ILE A 299 17.67 7.42 20.38
C ILE A 299 19.15 7.82 20.49
N GLY A 300 19.69 7.89 21.71
CA GLY A 300 21.08 8.30 21.95
C GLY A 300 21.19 9.78 22.27
N SER A 301 21.93 10.54 21.46
CA SER A 301 22.06 12.00 21.53
C SER A 301 22.30 12.58 20.13
N ILE A 302 22.20 13.90 19.96
CA ILE A 302 22.49 14.58 18.69
C ILE A 302 23.92 14.27 18.21
N GLU A 303 24.90 14.35 19.10
CA GLU A 303 26.30 14.02 18.83
C GLU A 303 26.45 12.58 18.34
N LYS A 304 25.69 11.64 18.91
CA LYS A 304 25.75 10.24 18.50
C LYS A 304 25.12 9.98 17.13
N GLN A 305 24.10 10.73 16.73
CA GLN A 305 23.53 10.67 15.38
C GLN A 305 24.56 11.20 14.36
N ILE A 306 25.05 12.43 14.57
CA ILE A 306 26.06 13.09 13.72
C ILE A 306 27.31 12.22 13.59
N GLY A 307 27.87 11.77 14.72
CA GLY A 307 29.09 10.96 14.75
C GLY A 307 28.93 9.62 14.02
N ARG A 308 27.80 8.92 14.19
CA ARG A 308 27.53 7.67 13.46
C ARG A 308 27.45 7.89 11.96
N LYS A 309 26.72 8.92 11.54
CA LYS A 309 26.56 9.24 10.13
C LYS A 309 27.89 9.56 9.46
N LEU A 310 28.66 10.48 10.05
CA LEU A 310 30.01 10.83 9.56
C LEU A 310 30.97 9.63 9.55
N TYR A 311 30.85 8.70 10.51
CA TYR A 311 31.63 7.46 10.52
C TYR A 311 31.32 6.55 9.33
N PHE A 312 30.04 6.31 9.03
CA PHE A 312 29.67 5.48 7.88
C PHE A 312 29.94 6.19 6.54
N LYS A 313 29.78 7.52 6.48
CA LYS A 313 30.18 8.35 5.33
C LYS A 313 31.68 8.26 5.05
N ASN A 314 32.52 8.36 6.08
CA ASN A 314 33.98 8.16 5.96
C ASN A 314 34.37 6.74 5.49
N MET A 315 33.48 5.74 5.65
CA MET A 315 33.68 4.38 5.15
C MET A 315 33.12 4.16 3.73
N GLY A 316 32.49 5.16 3.11
CA GLY A 316 31.79 5.00 1.83
C GLY A 316 30.50 4.18 1.93
N LEU A 317 29.87 4.15 3.11
CA LEU A 317 28.66 3.36 3.41
C LEU A 317 27.39 4.22 3.58
N SER A 318 27.52 5.55 3.59
CA SER A 318 26.36 6.46 3.55
C SER A 318 25.68 6.38 2.18
N GLY A 319 24.35 6.32 2.15
CA GLY A 319 23.60 6.21 0.90
C GLY A 319 23.49 7.55 0.17
N CYS A 320 23.84 7.59 -1.11
CA CYS A 320 23.51 8.73 -1.97
C CYS A 320 22.00 8.73 -2.30
N CYS A 321 21.17 9.20 -1.37
CA CYS A 321 19.75 9.50 -1.59
C CYS A 321 19.60 10.90 -2.22
N GLY A 322 20.33 11.17 -3.32
CA GLY A 322 20.26 12.46 -4.01
C GLY A 322 18.96 12.60 -4.80
N ASN A 323 18.25 13.71 -4.64
CA ASN A 323 17.18 14.12 -5.55
C ASN A 323 17.79 14.44 -6.94
N ASP A 324 17.70 13.51 -7.89
CA ASP A 324 18.01 13.79 -9.30
C ASP A 324 16.89 14.64 -9.91
N SER A 325 17.01 15.96 -9.74
CA SER A 325 16.13 16.98 -10.30
C SER A 325 16.80 17.77 -11.44
N SER A 326 17.10 17.09 -12.56
CA SER A 326 17.13 17.72 -13.89
C SER A 326 17.40 16.73 -15.02
N GLU A 327 16.51 16.68 -16.00
CA GLU A 327 16.77 16.04 -17.29
C GLU A 327 17.79 16.85 -18.12
N SER A 328 18.75 16.16 -18.74
CA SER A 328 19.22 16.51 -20.08
C SER A 328 19.87 15.30 -20.74
N GLU A 329 19.16 14.69 -21.70
CA GLU A 329 19.69 13.63 -22.56
C GLU A 329 20.79 14.19 -23.49
N GLU A 330 22.00 13.62 -23.49
CA GLU A 330 22.80 13.45 -24.71
C GLU A 330 23.54 12.10 -24.66
N ASP A 331 23.40 11.32 -25.73
CA ASP A 331 24.06 10.04 -26.01
C ASP A 331 25.60 10.18 -26.06
N GLU A 332 26.36 9.28 -25.42
CA GLU A 332 27.53 8.64 -26.05
C GLU A 332 27.84 7.26 -25.44
N ARG A 333 28.18 6.30 -26.32
CA ARG A 333 28.47 4.90 -25.96
C ARG A 333 29.96 4.71 -25.65
N VAL A 334 30.32 4.27 -24.44
CA VAL A 334 31.68 3.74 -24.19
C VAL A 334 31.69 2.41 -23.43
N ASN A 335 32.52 1.53 -23.96
CA ASN A 335 32.81 0.13 -23.65
C ASN A 335 33.16 -0.18 -22.18
N TYR A 336 32.79 -1.38 -21.71
CA TYR A 336 33.26 -1.94 -20.44
C TYR A 336 34.74 -2.34 -20.52
N ASN A 337 35.60 -1.79 -19.64
CA ASN A 337 36.69 -2.56 -19.00
C ASN A 337 37.41 -1.82 -17.86
N GLU A 338 37.88 -2.63 -16.90
CA GLU A 338 38.92 -2.40 -15.88
C GLU A 338 38.72 -1.36 -14.75
N CYS A 339 39.13 -1.79 -13.56
CA CYS A 339 39.09 -1.03 -12.31
C CYS A 339 40.06 0.15 -12.32
N GLY A 340 39.53 1.38 -12.26
CA GLY A 340 40.30 2.59 -12.00
C GLY A 340 39.55 3.49 -11.03
N ALA A 341 40.17 3.80 -9.88
CA ALA A 341 39.59 4.77 -8.95
C ALA A 341 39.63 6.18 -9.57
N ALA A 342 38.46 6.73 -9.87
CA ALA A 342 38.29 8.11 -10.31
C ALA A 342 37.18 8.76 -9.47
N SER A 343 37.58 9.59 -8.51
CA SER A 343 36.69 10.37 -7.66
C SER A 343 36.11 11.55 -8.43
N SER A 344 34.79 11.64 -8.53
CA SER A 344 34.11 12.91 -8.75
C SER A 344 34.25 13.76 -7.48
N SER A 345 34.76 14.97 -7.63
CA SER A 345 35.16 15.82 -6.50
C SER A 345 34.00 16.66 -5.97
N SER A 346 33.20 16.10 -5.05
CA SER A 346 32.64 16.91 -3.97
C SER A 346 33.75 17.12 -2.92
N ASN A 347 34.01 18.38 -2.55
CA ASN A 347 34.94 18.70 -1.45
C ASN A 347 34.27 18.38 -0.10
N HIS A 348 34.14 17.09 0.23
CA HIS A 348 33.72 16.70 1.57
C HIS A 348 34.82 17.07 2.57
N HIS A 349 34.51 17.98 3.49
CA HIS A 349 35.36 18.33 4.63
C HIS A 349 35.39 17.16 5.62
N SER A 350 36.20 16.14 5.32
CA SER A 350 36.33 14.95 6.17
C SER A 350 36.94 15.31 7.52
N LEU A 351 36.14 15.19 8.59
CA LEU A 351 36.60 15.47 9.95
C LEU A 351 37.56 14.39 10.45
N PRO A 352 38.53 14.73 11.32
CA PRO A 352 39.47 13.76 11.87
C PRO A 352 38.77 12.61 12.59
N GLN A 353 39.19 11.36 12.35
CA GLN A 353 38.54 10.16 12.90
C GLN A 353 38.40 10.17 14.43
N GLY A 354 39.32 10.83 15.14
CA GLY A 354 39.23 11.01 16.60
C GLY A 354 38.03 11.86 17.02
N VAL A 355 37.75 12.95 16.30
CA VAL A 355 36.59 13.82 16.55
C VAL A 355 35.28 13.05 16.31
N VAL A 356 35.19 12.34 15.19
CA VAL A 356 34.02 11.50 14.85
C VAL A 356 33.80 10.40 15.91
N SER A 357 34.87 9.78 16.38
CA SER A 357 34.80 8.74 17.44
C SER A 357 34.32 9.33 18.78
N SER A 358 34.83 10.51 19.18
CA SER A 358 34.41 11.16 20.42
C SER A 358 32.93 11.61 20.40
N LEU A 359 32.39 12.00 19.24
CA LEU A 359 30.94 12.21 19.06
C LEU A 359 30.14 10.89 19.25
N MET A 360 30.53 9.81 18.57
CA MET A 360 29.84 8.51 18.65
C MET A 360 29.80 7.92 20.08
N ASN A 361 30.87 8.16 20.84
CA ASN A 361 31.06 7.67 22.20
C ASN A 361 30.42 8.57 23.27
N GLY A 362 30.03 9.80 22.93
CA GLY A 362 29.54 10.80 23.89
C GLY A 362 30.65 11.41 24.76
N GLU A 363 31.88 11.45 24.24
CA GLU A 363 33.04 12.11 24.86
C GLU A 363 33.09 13.61 24.52
N MET A 364 32.41 14.01 23.45
CA MET A 364 32.24 15.39 23.00
C MET A 364 30.76 15.77 23.14
N ALA A 365 30.50 16.98 23.64
CA ALA A 365 29.18 17.59 23.69
C ALA A 365 29.16 18.81 22.76
N LEU A 366 28.07 19.00 22.02
CA LEU A 366 27.86 20.18 21.18
C LEU A 366 27.02 21.23 21.93
N PRO A 367 27.12 22.53 21.61
CA PRO A 367 26.34 23.57 22.29
C PRO A 367 24.82 23.34 22.12
N HIS A 368 24.03 23.62 23.16
CA HIS A 368 22.56 23.56 23.15
C HIS A 368 21.89 22.19 22.87
N THR A 369 22.64 21.07 22.79
CA THR A 369 22.04 19.74 22.58
C THR A 369 21.16 19.27 23.75
N ASP A 370 21.28 19.89 24.92
CA ASP A 370 20.39 19.70 26.08
C ASP A 370 18.92 20.05 25.79
N LYS A 371 18.67 20.90 24.78
CA LYS A 371 17.32 21.26 24.31
C LYS A 371 16.67 20.17 23.44
N PHE A 372 17.45 19.18 22.99
CA PHE A 372 17.01 18.09 22.11
C PHE A 372 17.18 16.70 22.77
N PRO A 373 16.54 16.45 23.94
CA PRO A 373 16.74 15.22 24.69
C PRO A 373 16.16 13.99 23.94
N LEU A 374 17.06 13.07 23.58
CA LEU A 374 16.71 11.77 23.02
C LEU A 374 16.68 10.68 24.11
N PRO A 375 15.83 9.65 23.98
CA PRO A 375 15.84 8.51 24.90
C PRO A 375 17.17 7.76 24.86
N SER A 376 17.60 7.24 26.02
CA SER A 376 18.80 6.39 26.12
C SER A 376 18.66 5.11 25.27
N LEU A 377 19.77 4.69 24.66
CA LEU A 377 19.84 3.49 23.85
C LEU A 377 19.93 2.22 24.73
N LEU A 378 19.01 1.29 24.53
CA LEU A 378 19.03 -0.06 25.10
C LEU A 378 19.28 -1.10 24.00
N SER A 379 20.28 -1.95 24.18
CA SER A 379 20.59 -3.05 23.26
C SER A 379 19.57 -4.18 23.33
N CYS A 380 19.44 -4.95 22.25
CA CYS A 380 18.50 -6.06 22.17
C CYS A 380 18.67 -7.12 23.28
N PRO A 381 17.57 -7.55 23.95
CA PRO A 381 17.61 -8.63 24.93
C PRO A 381 18.03 -9.98 24.31
N GLY A 382 17.87 -10.16 23.00
CA GLY A 382 18.39 -11.31 22.26
C GLY A 382 19.92 -11.31 22.08
N GLY A 383 20.59 -10.17 22.23
CA GLY A 383 22.03 -10.01 22.00
C GLY A 383 22.44 -9.86 20.53
N CYS A 384 21.52 -9.47 19.63
CA CYS A 384 21.91 -9.02 18.29
C CYS A 384 22.50 -7.60 18.35
N GLN A 385 23.31 -7.23 17.36
CA GLN A 385 23.99 -5.92 17.29
C GLN A 385 23.22 -4.88 16.46
N GLU A 386 22.10 -5.26 15.84
CA GLU A 386 21.31 -4.38 14.97
C GLU A 386 20.15 -3.67 15.69
N ALA A 387 19.46 -4.37 16.61
CA ALA A 387 18.22 -3.85 17.19
C ALA A 387 18.47 -3.10 18.50
N PHE A 388 17.92 -1.88 18.57
CA PHE A 388 18.07 -0.96 19.69
C PHE A 388 16.71 -0.36 20.08
N TYR A 389 16.55 0.01 21.35
CA TYR A 389 15.27 0.40 21.90
C TYR A 389 15.38 1.65 22.79
N CYS A 390 14.34 2.48 22.78
CA CYS A 390 14.25 3.68 23.62
C CYS A 390 13.83 3.40 25.07
N SER A 391 13.33 2.19 25.34
CA SER A 391 12.76 1.80 26.63
C SER A 391 12.69 0.27 26.76
N GLY A 392 12.69 -0.23 28.00
CA GLY A 392 12.50 -1.66 28.27
C GLY A 392 11.16 -2.18 27.76
N SER A 393 10.11 -1.35 27.82
CA SER A 393 8.78 -1.67 27.28
C SER A 393 8.78 -1.81 25.75
N CYS A 394 9.55 -1.00 25.00
CA CYS A 394 9.69 -1.20 23.55
C CYS A 394 10.50 -2.45 23.20
N ALA A 395 11.54 -2.77 24.00
CA ALA A 395 12.31 -3.99 23.82
C ALA A 395 11.48 -5.25 24.10
N GLU A 396 10.68 -5.24 25.17
CA GLU A 396 9.77 -6.33 25.53
C GLU A 396 8.63 -6.47 24.51
N ALA A 397 8.03 -5.35 24.07
CA ALA A 397 6.96 -5.36 23.07
C ALA A 397 7.42 -5.94 21.73
N ASP A 398 8.57 -5.52 21.18
CA ASP A 398 9.09 -6.10 19.92
C ASP A 398 9.50 -7.57 20.10
N TRP A 399 10.05 -7.93 21.26
CA TRP A 399 10.42 -9.31 21.57
C TRP A 399 9.21 -10.25 21.61
N GLU A 400 8.13 -9.84 22.29
CA GLU A 400 6.85 -10.56 22.32
C GLU A 400 6.13 -10.52 20.96
N SER A 401 6.23 -9.43 20.20
CA SER A 401 5.48 -9.26 18.96
C SER A 401 6.13 -9.94 17.77
N SER A 402 7.45 -10.05 17.69
CA SER A 402 8.12 -10.57 16.48
C SER A 402 9.59 -10.92 16.65
N HIS A 403 10.36 -10.06 17.31
CA HIS A 403 11.82 -10.07 17.23
C HIS A 403 12.44 -11.30 17.90
N SER A 404 11.79 -11.94 18.86
CA SER A 404 12.30 -13.18 19.46
C SER A 404 12.57 -14.29 18.43
N LEU A 405 11.73 -14.42 17.38
CA LEU A 405 11.95 -15.37 16.28
C LEU A 405 12.90 -14.85 15.20
N LEU A 406 13.02 -13.53 15.05
CA LEU A 406 13.80 -12.87 13.99
C LEU A 406 15.11 -12.24 14.50
N CYS A 407 15.55 -12.64 15.69
CA CYS A 407 16.80 -12.18 16.29
C CYS A 407 17.98 -13.02 15.78
N THR A 408 19.05 -12.36 15.36
CA THR A 408 20.34 -13.01 15.00
C THR A 408 21.26 -13.26 16.20
N GLY A 409 20.90 -12.76 17.38
CA GLY A 409 21.65 -12.88 18.64
C GLY A 409 21.56 -14.26 19.29
N GLU A 410 22.40 -14.50 20.29
CA GLU A 410 22.55 -15.82 20.94
C GLU A 410 21.31 -16.30 21.69
N ARG A 411 20.48 -15.38 22.19
CA ARG A 411 19.23 -15.69 22.93
C ARG A 411 17.99 -15.72 22.03
N SER A 412 18.19 -15.87 20.72
CA SER A 412 17.10 -16.01 19.74
C SER A 412 16.24 -17.26 19.96
N ALA A 413 14.95 -17.16 19.62
CA ALA A 413 14.01 -18.26 19.56
C ALA A 413 13.86 -18.84 18.13
N SER A 414 14.68 -18.37 17.17
CA SER A 414 14.81 -18.96 15.83
C SER A 414 15.24 -20.43 15.89
N VAL A 415 14.77 -21.24 14.94
CA VAL A 415 15.20 -22.65 14.76
C VAL A 415 16.61 -22.71 14.18
N SER A 416 16.95 -21.78 13.28
CA SER A 416 18.29 -21.64 12.71
C SER A 416 18.69 -20.17 12.55
N ARG A 417 19.70 -19.75 13.32
CA ARG A 417 20.31 -18.40 13.22
C ARG A 417 21.08 -18.21 11.91
N GLU A 418 21.63 -19.28 11.35
CA GLU A 418 22.37 -19.28 10.09
C GLU A 418 21.43 -19.04 8.91
N ALA A 419 20.35 -19.85 8.80
CA ALA A 419 19.33 -19.66 7.77
C ALA A 419 18.59 -18.32 7.92
N LEU A 420 18.42 -17.80 9.14
CA LEU A 420 17.91 -16.45 9.36
C LEU A 420 18.86 -15.37 8.81
N GLY A 421 20.18 -15.56 8.95
CA GLY A 421 21.19 -14.69 8.34
C GLY A 421 21.15 -14.73 6.82
N GLU A 422 21.02 -15.91 6.22
CA GLU A 422 20.85 -16.08 4.77
C GLU A 422 19.54 -15.43 4.28
N PHE A 423 18.44 -15.60 5.00
CA PHE A 423 17.17 -14.95 4.72
C PHE A 423 17.27 -13.41 4.75
N ILE A 424 17.90 -12.85 5.79
CA ILE A 424 18.10 -11.39 5.91
C ILE A 424 18.98 -10.87 4.79
N LYS A 425 20.07 -11.59 4.47
CA LYS A 425 20.96 -11.25 3.34
C LYS A 425 20.19 -11.26 2.02
N HIS A 426 19.48 -12.34 1.71
CA HIS A 426 18.66 -12.46 0.50
C HIS A 426 17.64 -11.32 0.38
N SER A 427 16.97 -10.98 1.48
CA SER A 427 16.00 -9.87 1.53
C SER A 427 16.67 -8.53 1.23
N ASN A 428 17.80 -8.21 1.88
CA ASN A 428 18.55 -6.97 1.64
C ASN A 428 19.16 -6.89 0.23
N GLU A 429 19.49 -8.02 -0.39
CA GLU A 429 20.06 -8.07 -1.75
C GLU A 429 18.99 -7.97 -2.85
N THR A 430 17.73 -8.33 -2.55
CA THR A 430 16.63 -8.44 -3.52
C THR A 430 15.48 -7.48 -3.22
N ASN A 431 14.65 -7.75 -2.20
CA ASN A 431 13.55 -6.90 -1.78
C ASN A 431 13.31 -7.00 -0.25
N ASP A 432 13.31 -5.86 0.44
CA ASP A 432 13.18 -5.78 1.90
C ASP A 432 11.74 -5.99 2.40
N ILE A 433 10.75 -6.00 1.49
CA ILE A 433 9.37 -6.41 1.77
C ILE A 433 9.28 -7.81 2.39
N PHE A 434 10.27 -8.67 2.12
CA PHE A 434 10.38 -10.00 2.72
C PHE A 434 10.62 -9.93 4.23
N LEU A 435 11.34 -8.93 4.74
CA LEU A 435 11.54 -8.69 6.17
C LEU A 435 10.21 -8.33 6.86
N LEU A 436 9.33 -7.56 6.19
CA LEU A 436 7.98 -7.28 6.67
C LEU A 436 7.08 -8.53 6.65
N ALA A 437 7.19 -9.35 5.60
CA ALA A 437 6.46 -10.60 5.51
C ALA A 437 6.90 -11.60 6.60
N ALA A 438 8.20 -11.68 6.88
CA ALA A 438 8.76 -12.44 8.00
C ALA A 438 8.27 -11.91 9.36
N LYS A 439 8.29 -10.59 9.57
CA LYS A 439 7.79 -9.95 10.81
C LYS A 439 6.30 -10.26 11.03
N THR A 440 5.52 -10.32 9.96
CA THR A 440 4.08 -10.69 9.98
C THR A 440 3.84 -12.17 10.32
N ILE A 441 4.64 -13.08 9.77
CA ILE A 441 4.57 -14.51 10.11
C ILE A 441 4.99 -14.72 11.57
N ALA A 442 6.12 -14.14 11.99
CA ALA A 442 6.60 -14.21 13.37
C ALA A 442 5.56 -13.67 14.37
N PHE A 443 4.92 -12.54 14.06
CA PHE A 443 3.82 -11.98 14.83
C PHE A 443 2.64 -12.92 14.97
N THR A 444 2.22 -13.54 13.87
CA THR A 444 1.10 -14.49 13.91
C THR A 444 1.45 -15.73 14.74
N ILE A 445 2.67 -16.26 14.63
CA ILE A 445 3.16 -17.41 15.41
C ILE A 445 3.20 -17.09 16.92
N LEU A 446 3.81 -15.96 17.30
CA LEU A 446 3.95 -15.58 18.71
C LEU A 446 2.58 -15.27 19.34
N ARG A 447 1.70 -14.59 18.60
CA ARG A 447 0.32 -14.35 19.02
C ARG A 447 -0.48 -15.65 19.17
N TYR A 448 -0.33 -16.61 18.25
CA TYR A 448 -0.93 -17.94 18.38
C TYR A 448 -0.44 -18.67 19.64
N ARG A 449 0.88 -18.67 19.89
CA ARG A 449 1.47 -19.26 21.11
C ARG A 449 0.91 -18.63 22.38
N LYS A 450 0.74 -17.30 22.42
CA LYS A 450 0.14 -16.55 23.56
C LYS A 450 -1.33 -16.93 23.78
N LEU A 451 -2.16 -16.89 22.73
CA LEU A 451 -3.58 -17.27 22.79
C LEU A 451 -3.76 -18.74 23.24
N LYS A 452 -2.92 -19.64 22.72
CA LYS A 452 -2.89 -21.05 23.12
C LYS A 452 -2.53 -21.23 24.60
N ALA A 453 -1.52 -20.52 25.11
CA ALA A 453 -1.14 -20.58 26.53
C ALA A 453 -2.27 -20.05 27.43
N GLU A 454 -2.90 -18.93 27.07
CA GLU A 454 -4.07 -18.41 27.80
C GLU A 454 -5.26 -19.39 27.80
N HIS A 455 -5.52 -20.06 26.68
CA HIS A 455 -6.60 -21.04 26.58
C HIS A 455 -6.34 -22.27 27.47
N VAL A 456 -5.10 -22.79 27.48
CA VAL A 456 -4.69 -23.88 28.38
C VAL A 456 -4.88 -23.48 29.85
N ASN A 457 -4.51 -22.25 30.21
CA ASN A 457 -4.63 -21.75 31.58
C ASN A 457 -6.08 -21.50 32.05
N LYS A 458 -7.04 -21.31 31.12
CA LYS A 458 -8.47 -21.05 31.43
C LYS A 458 -9.35 -22.31 31.60
N GLN A 459 -8.80 -23.50 31.33
CA GLN A 459 -9.35 -24.86 31.53
C GLN A 459 -10.67 -25.30 30.84
N ALA A 460 -10.54 -26.39 30.08
CA ALA A 460 -11.34 -27.63 30.14
C ALA A 460 -12.86 -27.64 29.83
N LYS A 461 -13.53 -26.56 29.42
CA LYS A 461 -14.99 -26.58 29.14
C LYS A 461 -15.48 -26.45 27.71
N GLN A 462 -14.62 -26.12 26.73
CA GLN A 462 -14.97 -26.17 25.31
C GLN A 462 -13.73 -26.53 24.47
N SER A 463 -13.91 -27.44 23.50
CA SER A 463 -12.88 -27.82 22.53
C SER A 463 -12.77 -26.76 21.44
N VAL A 464 -12.02 -25.69 21.68
CA VAL A 464 -11.66 -24.73 20.63
C VAL A 464 -10.62 -25.37 19.70
N SER A 465 -10.89 -25.36 18.39
CA SER A 465 -9.98 -25.98 17.42
C SER A 465 -8.68 -25.17 17.28
N LYS A 466 -7.55 -25.84 17.02
CA LYS A 466 -6.27 -25.16 16.75
C LYS A 466 -6.38 -24.17 15.58
N GLN A 467 -7.20 -24.52 14.58
CA GLN A 467 -7.53 -23.68 13.43
C GLN A 467 -8.12 -22.33 13.87
N SER A 468 -9.03 -22.32 14.85
CA SER A 468 -9.66 -21.10 15.37
C SER A 468 -8.62 -20.18 16.01
N LEU A 469 -7.76 -20.70 16.89
CA LEU A 469 -6.74 -19.89 17.56
C LEU A 469 -5.73 -19.28 16.58
N LEU A 470 -5.41 -19.98 15.48
CA LEU A 470 -4.54 -19.44 14.43
C LEU A 470 -5.24 -18.34 13.62
N LEU A 471 -6.55 -18.45 13.39
CA LEU A 471 -7.35 -17.39 12.78
C LEU A 471 -7.48 -16.16 13.70
N ASP A 472 -7.66 -16.35 15.01
CA ASP A 472 -7.66 -15.28 16.02
C ASP A 472 -6.29 -14.57 16.14
N ALA A 473 -5.21 -15.31 15.89
CA ALA A 473 -3.86 -14.75 15.76
C ALA A 473 -3.67 -13.97 14.46
N TRP A 474 -4.21 -14.47 13.35
CA TRP A 474 -4.15 -13.84 12.03
C TRP A 474 -5.10 -12.64 11.86
N LYS A 475 -6.17 -12.55 12.66
CA LYS A 475 -7.23 -11.54 12.55
C LYS A 475 -6.73 -10.08 12.36
N PRO A 476 -5.70 -9.59 13.07
CA PRO A 476 -5.16 -8.25 12.85
C PRO A 476 -4.57 -8.06 11.44
N VAL A 477 -3.92 -9.11 10.91
CA VAL A 477 -3.32 -9.10 9.57
C VAL A 477 -4.40 -9.24 8.48
N SER A 478 -5.53 -9.89 8.74
CA SER A 478 -6.65 -9.96 7.77
C SER A 478 -7.36 -8.62 7.52
N ALA A 479 -7.00 -7.56 8.24
CA ALA A 479 -7.57 -6.23 8.05
C ALA A 479 -7.07 -5.51 6.79
N GLY A 480 -5.88 -5.83 6.26
CA GLY A 480 -5.37 -5.26 5.00
C GLY A 480 -6.12 -5.78 3.77
N TYR A 481 -6.20 -4.98 2.70
CA TYR A 481 -6.53 -5.47 1.36
C TYR A 481 -5.42 -6.40 0.87
N LYS A 482 -5.73 -7.48 0.14
CA LYS A 482 -4.72 -8.47 -0.26
C LYS A 482 -4.97 -8.98 -1.65
N ARG A 483 -3.90 -9.04 -2.42
CA ARG A 483 -3.74 -9.89 -3.60
C ARG A 483 -2.37 -10.54 -3.48
N ARG A 484 -2.13 -11.60 -4.25
CA ARG A 484 -0.80 -12.22 -4.31
C ARG A 484 0.14 -11.28 -5.05
N TRP A 485 1.34 -11.08 -4.53
CA TRP A 485 2.31 -10.11 -5.05
C TRP A 485 2.50 -10.17 -6.56
N TRP A 486 2.76 -11.36 -7.11
CA TRP A 486 2.91 -11.56 -8.55
C TRP A 486 1.63 -11.22 -9.34
N ASP A 487 0.43 -11.30 -8.77
CA ASP A 487 -0.82 -10.93 -9.44
C ASP A 487 -1.14 -9.42 -9.39
N CYS A 488 -0.42 -8.62 -8.59
CA CYS A 488 -0.75 -7.21 -8.35
C CYS A 488 0.41 -6.21 -8.44
N ILE A 489 1.68 -6.66 -8.45
CA ILE A 489 2.81 -5.78 -8.72
C ILE A 489 2.64 -5.11 -10.10
N ALA A 490 2.96 -3.83 -10.21
CA ALA A 490 2.98 -3.12 -11.48
C ALA A 490 3.93 -3.81 -12.48
N LEU A 491 3.60 -3.77 -13.78
CA LEU A 491 4.56 -4.17 -14.80
C LEU A 491 5.55 -3.00 -14.98
N PRO A 492 6.88 -3.23 -14.95
CA PRO A 492 7.86 -2.17 -15.19
C PRO A 492 7.76 -1.62 -16.62
N ASP A 493 8.00 -0.32 -16.82
CA ASP A 493 7.92 0.34 -18.13
C ASP A 493 8.90 -0.24 -19.17
N ASP A 494 9.99 -0.88 -18.72
CA ASP A 494 11.00 -1.55 -19.55
C ASP A 494 10.73 -3.04 -19.81
N VAL A 495 9.63 -3.60 -19.29
CA VAL A 495 9.17 -4.96 -19.61
C VAL A 495 8.07 -4.90 -20.68
N ASP A 496 8.34 -5.50 -21.84
CA ASP A 496 7.35 -5.62 -22.91
C ASP A 496 6.11 -6.40 -22.41
N PRO A 497 4.86 -5.97 -22.70
CA PRO A 497 3.66 -6.70 -22.30
C PRO A 497 3.60 -8.17 -22.75
N SER A 498 4.36 -8.56 -23.79
CA SER A 498 4.50 -9.96 -24.21
C SER A 498 5.35 -10.81 -23.25
N ASP A 499 6.25 -10.20 -22.48
CA ASP A 499 7.09 -10.84 -21.46
C ASP A 499 6.47 -10.84 -20.05
N GLU A 500 5.26 -10.28 -19.87
CA GLU A 500 4.58 -10.23 -18.56
C GLU A 500 4.55 -11.60 -17.88
N GLY A 501 4.19 -12.67 -18.60
CA GLY A 501 4.14 -14.02 -18.03
C GLY A 501 5.49 -14.51 -17.46
N ALA A 502 6.60 -14.10 -18.05
CA ALA A 502 7.94 -14.42 -17.55
C ALA A 502 8.28 -13.60 -16.31
N PHE A 503 8.01 -12.29 -16.32
CA PHE A 503 8.18 -11.41 -15.16
C PHE A 503 7.38 -11.89 -13.94
N ARG A 504 6.08 -12.19 -14.14
CA ARG A 504 5.17 -12.73 -13.11
C ARG A 504 5.71 -14.03 -12.49
N THR A 505 6.32 -14.89 -13.30
CA THR A 505 6.95 -16.14 -12.85
C THR A 505 8.19 -15.87 -12.00
N GLN A 506 9.09 -14.98 -12.44
CA GLN A 506 10.31 -14.62 -11.70
C GLN A 506 9.99 -14.01 -10.33
N ILE A 507 8.98 -13.14 -10.23
CA ILE A 507 8.51 -12.57 -8.96
C ILE A 507 7.98 -13.67 -8.02
N LYS A 508 7.29 -14.69 -8.55
CA LYS A 508 6.83 -15.85 -7.78
C LYS A 508 7.97 -16.75 -7.30
N ASP A 509 8.98 -17.00 -8.14
CA ASP A 509 10.16 -17.81 -7.80
C ASP A 509 11.05 -17.13 -6.74
N LEU A 510 11.16 -15.80 -6.79
CA LEU A 510 11.85 -15.01 -5.79
C LEU A 510 11.13 -15.10 -4.43
N ALA A 511 9.80 -14.94 -4.41
CA ALA A 511 9.00 -15.14 -3.20
C ALA A 511 9.10 -16.57 -2.65
N HIS A 512 9.23 -17.59 -3.52
CA HIS A 512 9.43 -18.97 -3.09
C HIS A 512 10.79 -19.19 -2.42
N THR A 513 11.87 -18.67 -3.00
CA THR A 513 13.24 -18.77 -2.44
C THR A 513 13.31 -18.09 -1.07
N SER A 514 12.77 -16.88 -0.98
CA SER A 514 12.63 -16.12 0.26
C SER A 514 11.84 -16.89 1.33
N LEU A 515 10.74 -17.54 0.95
CA LEU A 515 9.92 -18.35 1.85
C LEU A 515 10.65 -19.60 2.38
N GLU A 516 11.37 -20.35 1.55
CA GLU A 516 12.06 -21.57 2.01
C GLU A 516 13.24 -21.24 2.96
N LEU A 517 13.94 -20.12 2.74
CA LEU A 517 14.92 -19.59 3.70
C LEU A 517 14.24 -19.22 5.04
N LEU A 518 13.15 -18.46 5.01
CA LEU A 518 12.39 -18.08 6.20
C LEU A 518 11.84 -19.29 6.97
N LYS A 519 11.33 -20.29 6.25
CA LYS A 519 10.84 -21.54 6.80
C LYS A 519 11.96 -22.32 7.50
N THR A 520 13.12 -22.43 6.87
CA THR A 520 14.31 -23.05 7.50
C THR A 520 14.74 -22.31 8.77
N ALA A 521 14.55 -20.98 8.82
CA ALA A 521 14.83 -20.16 10.00
C ALA A 521 13.80 -20.33 11.14
N ILE A 522 12.49 -20.25 10.87
CA ILE A 522 11.46 -20.05 11.92
C ILE A 522 10.23 -20.99 11.84
N PHE A 523 10.28 -22.11 11.11
CA PHE A 523 9.13 -23.00 10.94
C PHE A 523 8.50 -23.47 12.27
N ASP A 524 7.18 -23.30 12.38
CA ASP A 524 6.36 -23.82 13.46
C ASP A 524 5.31 -24.77 12.88
N LYS A 525 5.38 -26.06 13.27
CA LYS A 525 4.49 -27.11 12.77
C LYS A 525 3.01 -26.87 13.09
N GLU A 526 2.67 -26.16 14.16
CA GLU A 526 1.27 -25.81 14.45
C GLU A 526 0.77 -24.61 13.64
N CYS A 527 1.69 -23.86 13.02
CA CYS A 527 1.41 -22.73 12.14
C CYS A 527 1.82 -22.98 10.67
N GLU A 528 2.00 -24.25 10.27
CA GLU A 528 2.49 -24.67 8.94
C GLU A 528 1.77 -23.97 7.77
N ALA A 529 0.46 -23.71 7.91
CA ALA A 529 -0.34 -23.01 6.91
C ALA A 529 0.21 -21.61 6.54
N LEU A 530 0.89 -20.91 7.46
CA LEU A 530 1.51 -19.61 7.21
C LEU A 530 2.70 -19.69 6.23
N PHE A 531 3.30 -20.88 6.10
CA PHE A 531 4.44 -21.15 5.23
C PHE A 531 4.03 -21.73 3.86
N SER A 532 2.83 -21.39 3.39
CA SER A 532 2.42 -21.64 2.00
C SER A 532 2.77 -20.44 1.13
N LEU A 533 3.21 -20.70 -0.11
CA LEU A 533 3.59 -19.64 -1.06
C LEU A 533 2.44 -18.68 -1.34
N GLU A 534 1.20 -19.18 -1.41
CA GLU A 534 0.01 -18.34 -1.63
C GLU A 534 -0.26 -17.41 -0.43
N ILE A 535 -0.10 -17.86 0.82
CA ILE A 535 -0.23 -16.97 1.99
C ILE A 535 0.93 -15.98 2.06
N TYR A 536 2.16 -16.42 1.77
CA TYR A 536 3.33 -15.52 1.76
C TYR A 536 3.20 -14.43 0.68
N GLY A 537 2.79 -14.80 -0.54
CA GLY A 537 2.50 -13.88 -1.63
C GLY A 537 1.37 -12.90 -1.30
N ASN A 538 0.32 -13.35 -0.59
CA ASN A 538 -0.75 -12.49 -0.08
C ASN A 538 -0.30 -11.56 1.06
N ILE A 539 0.73 -11.93 1.84
CA ILE A 539 1.34 -11.01 2.83
C ILE A 539 2.15 -9.94 2.09
N ILE A 540 3.00 -10.32 1.14
CA ILE A 540 3.81 -9.37 0.38
C ILE A 540 2.92 -8.38 -0.38
N GLY A 541 1.92 -8.87 -1.13
CA GLY A 541 0.98 -8.01 -1.84
C GLY A 541 0.06 -7.18 -0.92
N MET A 542 -0.15 -7.59 0.34
CA MET A 542 -0.78 -6.71 1.33
C MET A 542 0.07 -5.48 1.60
N PHE A 543 1.38 -5.63 1.75
CA PHE A 543 2.27 -4.49 1.97
C PHE A 543 2.27 -3.58 0.72
N GLU A 544 2.48 -4.13 -0.48
CA GLU A 544 2.45 -3.37 -1.75
C GLU A 544 1.17 -2.52 -1.96
N LEU A 545 0.01 -3.02 -1.51
CA LEU A 545 -1.30 -2.39 -1.77
C LEU A 545 -1.85 -1.54 -0.62
N ASN A 546 -1.20 -1.50 0.56
CA ASN A 546 -1.74 -0.85 1.77
C ASN A 546 -0.73 0.02 2.52
N ASN A 547 0.55 -0.04 2.18
CA ASN A 547 1.58 0.64 2.94
C ASN A 547 1.46 2.16 2.89
N LEU A 548 1.92 2.76 3.97
CA LEU A 548 2.31 4.16 4.02
C LEU A 548 3.78 4.19 4.43
N ASP A 549 4.53 5.14 3.88
CA ASP A 549 5.92 5.36 4.28
C ASP A 549 5.99 5.68 5.78
N LEU A 550 6.90 4.97 6.45
CA LEU A 550 7.26 5.30 7.81
C LEU A 550 8.32 6.40 7.75
N VAL A 551 7.90 7.62 8.06
CA VAL A 551 8.78 8.79 8.19
C VAL A 551 8.81 9.25 9.64
N VAL A 552 9.99 9.53 10.18
CA VAL A 552 10.17 10.28 11.44
C VAL A 552 11.24 11.35 11.22
N ALA A 553 10.88 12.62 11.42
CA ALA A 553 11.76 13.77 11.18
C ALA A 553 13.05 13.71 12.02
N SER A 554 14.14 14.23 11.45
CA SER A 554 15.47 14.20 12.07
C SER A 554 15.56 15.21 13.22
N PRO A 555 15.93 14.80 14.45
CA PRO A 555 16.23 15.77 15.52
C PRO A 555 17.55 16.53 15.27
N VAL A 556 18.36 16.10 14.29
CA VAL A 556 19.57 16.83 13.86
C VAL A 556 19.19 18.03 12.99
N GLU A 557 18.10 17.94 12.22
CA GLU A 557 17.52 19.07 11.47
C GLU A 557 17.02 20.15 12.43
N ASP A 558 16.12 19.79 13.35
CA ASP A 558 15.61 20.68 14.41
C ASP A 558 16.74 21.38 15.18
N TYR A 559 17.82 20.63 15.46
CA TYR A 559 19.00 21.14 16.15
C TYR A 559 19.72 22.23 15.36
N PHE A 560 20.04 21.98 14.07
CA PHE A 560 20.74 22.97 13.26
C PHE A 560 19.85 24.18 12.90
N LEU A 561 18.54 23.98 12.70
CA LEU A 561 17.58 25.09 12.57
C LEU A 561 17.56 25.94 13.85
N TYR A 562 17.55 25.32 15.02
CA TYR A 562 17.62 26.05 16.29
C TYR A 562 18.93 26.87 16.44
N ILE A 563 20.07 26.36 15.97
CA ILE A 563 21.33 27.14 15.94
C ILE A 563 21.22 28.31 14.95
N ASP A 564 20.59 28.13 13.79
CA ASP A 564 20.40 29.19 12.79
C ASP A 564 19.47 30.31 13.30
N ASP A 565 18.47 29.96 14.13
CA ASP A 565 17.51 30.88 14.77
C ASP A 565 18.05 31.59 16.04
N LEU A 566 19.28 31.31 16.48
CA LEU A 566 19.90 31.99 17.63
C LEU A 566 20.14 33.49 17.36
N PRO A 567 20.13 34.36 18.40
CA PRO A 567 20.59 35.74 18.26
C PRO A 567 22.05 35.81 17.80
N ASP A 568 22.39 36.72 16.87
CA ASP A 568 23.70 36.82 16.20
C ASP A 568 24.93 36.47 17.07
N ALA A 569 25.03 37.03 18.29
CA ALA A 569 26.17 36.78 19.18
C ALA A 569 26.22 35.35 19.75
N GLU A 570 25.08 34.75 20.11
CA GLU A 570 25.01 33.36 20.56
C GLU A 570 25.17 32.39 19.38
N LYS A 571 24.68 32.80 18.20
CA LYS A 571 24.84 32.08 16.94
C LYS A 571 26.31 31.97 16.53
N ASP A 572 27.04 33.09 16.48
CA ASP A 572 28.46 33.11 16.13
C ASP A 572 29.29 32.18 17.04
N GLU A 573 29.05 32.22 18.36
CA GLU A 573 29.71 31.34 19.35
C GLU A 573 29.36 29.85 19.13
N ALA A 574 28.11 29.53 18.83
CA ALA A 574 27.68 28.16 18.59
C ALA A 574 28.15 27.64 17.22
N GLU A 575 28.18 28.47 16.18
CA GLU A 575 28.64 28.13 14.84
C GLU A 575 30.15 27.88 14.77
N GLU A 576 30.97 28.56 15.57
CA GLU A 576 32.42 28.27 15.66
C GLU A 576 32.68 26.79 15.99
N ILE A 577 31.80 26.17 16.79
CA ILE A 577 31.87 24.75 17.16
C ILE A 577 31.10 23.88 16.16
N THR A 578 29.93 24.31 15.71
CA THR A 578 28.97 23.43 15.00
C THR A 578 29.10 23.43 13.47
N ARG A 579 29.56 24.53 12.87
CA ARG A 579 29.71 24.68 11.42
C ARG A 579 30.55 23.55 10.78
N PRO A 580 31.70 23.12 11.33
CA PRO A 580 32.47 22.02 10.74
C PRO A 580 31.72 20.69 10.65
N PHE A 581 30.73 20.45 11.52
CA PHE A 581 29.89 19.25 11.47
C PHE A 581 28.79 19.39 10.42
N LEU A 582 28.16 20.56 10.33
CA LEU A 582 27.16 20.86 9.29
C LEU A 582 27.80 20.77 7.89
N ASP A 583 28.97 21.37 7.69
CA ASP A 583 29.71 21.35 6.42
C ASP A 583 30.15 19.92 6.02
N ALA A 584 30.44 19.05 6.99
CA ALA A 584 30.81 17.66 6.75
C ALA A 584 29.59 16.77 6.43
N LEU A 585 28.44 17.05 7.04
CA LEU A 585 27.17 16.41 6.70
C LEU A 585 26.70 16.85 5.31
N GLY A 586 26.78 18.14 4.98
CA GLY A 586 26.09 18.70 3.81
C GLY A 586 24.57 18.57 3.99
N ASP A 587 23.83 18.42 2.90
CA ASP A 587 22.36 18.32 2.91
C ASP A 587 21.84 17.10 3.70
N GLU A 588 22.68 16.09 3.93
CA GLU A 588 22.33 14.86 4.64
C GLU A 588 22.02 15.03 6.15
N TYR A 589 22.15 16.24 6.71
CA TYR A 589 21.81 16.52 8.12
C TYR A 589 20.31 16.36 8.42
N SER A 590 19.46 16.60 7.41
CA SER A 590 18.00 16.48 7.49
C SER A 590 17.44 15.09 7.24
N ASP A 591 18.29 14.08 6.98
CA ASP A 591 17.83 12.73 6.67
C ASP A 591 16.95 12.15 7.78
N CYS A 592 15.68 11.96 7.44
CA CYS A 592 14.67 11.40 8.30
C CYS A 592 14.83 9.87 8.44
N CYS A 593 14.27 9.31 9.51
CA CYS A 593 14.11 7.87 9.59
C CYS A 593 13.09 7.43 8.54
N GLN A 594 13.51 6.55 7.63
CA GLN A 594 12.71 5.99 6.55
C GLN A 594 12.48 4.50 6.74
N GLY A 595 11.29 4.05 6.37
CA GLY A 595 10.88 2.68 6.50
C GLY A 595 9.50 2.45 5.92
N THR A 596 8.95 1.28 6.21
CA THR A 596 7.69 0.83 5.63
C THR A 596 6.86 0.14 6.71
N ALA A 597 5.58 0.48 6.79
CA ALA A 597 4.70 0.01 7.85
C ALA A 597 3.23 -0.14 7.40
N PHE A 598 2.53 -1.06 8.07
CA PHE A 598 1.11 -1.31 7.89
C PHE A 598 0.30 -0.75 9.07
N PHE A 599 -0.72 0.06 8.75
CA PHE A 599 -1.52 0.87 9.68
C PHE A 599 -3.01 0.50 9.57
N PRO A 600 -3.54 -0.36 10.46
CA PRO A 600 -4.85 -1.00 10.26
C PRO A 600 -6.08 -0.10 10.02
N LEU A 601 -6.10 1.13 10.54
CA LEU A 601 -7.20 2.08 10.30
C LEU A 601 -6.89 3.03 9.13
N GLN A 602 -5.64 3.44 8.96
CA GLN A 602 -5.25 4.28 7.81
C GLN A 602 -5.40 3.52 6.49
N SER A 603 -5.04 2.23 6.43
CA SER A 603 -5.25 1.38 5.24
C SER A 603 -6.74 1.06 4.94
N CYS A 604 -7.68 1.67 5.68
CA CYS A 604 -9.12 1.67 5.37
C CYS A 604 -9.61 3.02 4.82
N MET A 605 -8.76 4.03 4.66
CA MET A 605 -9.11 5.35 4.10
C MET A 605 -8.99 5.30 2.58
N ASN A 606 -10.08 5.60 1.87
CA ASN A 606 -10.11 5.54 0.41
C ASN A 606 -9.43 6.74 -0.26
N HIS A 607 -9.05 6.56 -1.53
CA HIS A 607 -8.42 7.58 -2.35
C HIS A 607 -9.41 8.66 -2.85
N SER A 608 -8.96 9.91 -2.89
CA SER A 608 -9.54 10.98 -3.71
C SER A 608 -8.45 11.92 -4.23
N CYS A 609 -8.50 12.34 -5.50
CA CYS A 609 -7.63 13.42 -6.02
C CYS A 609 -8.07 14.84 -5.56
N CYS A 610 -9.18 14.91 -4.81
CA CYS A 610 -9.51 16.03 -3.92
C CYS A 610 -9.69 15.44 -2.52
N PRO A 611 -8.61 15.13 -1.80
CA PRO A 611 -8.70 14.55 -0.47
C PRO A 611 -9.28 15.56 0.52
N ASN A 612 -9.84 15.05 1.62
CA ASN A 612 -10.27 15.89 2.75
C ASN A 612 -9.40 15.69 4.01
N ALA A 613 -8.45 14.75 3.95
CA ALA A 613 -7.43 14.52 4.96
C ALA A 613 -6.06 14.20 4.32
N LYS A 614 -4.98 14.34 5.08
CA LYS A 614 -3.63 13.94 4.66
C LYS A 614 -2.86 13.27 5.79
N ALA A 615 -1.85 12.48 5.44
CA ALA A 615 -0.78 12.13 6.36
C ALA A 615 0.05 13.39 6.66
N PHE A 616 0.33 13.66 7.94
CA PHE A 616 1.11 14.82 8.36
C PHE A 616 1.73 14.61 9.75
N LYS A 617 3.05 14.68 9.86
CA LYS A 617 3.74 14.65 11.16
C LYS A 617 3.76 16.08 11.74
N ARG A 618 3.22 16.24 12.95
CA ARG A 618 3.34 17.49 13.71
C ARG A 618 4.63 17.48 14.53
N GLU A 619 5.06 18.64 15.03
CA GLU A 619 6.30 18.79 15.79
C GLU A 619 6.38 17.88 17.04
N GLU A 620 5.24 17.53 17.65
CA GLU A 620 5.17 16.60 18.78
C GLU A 620 5.23 15.10 18.39
N ASP A 621 5.05 14.75 17.12
CA ASP A 621 4.91 13.37 16.66
C ASP A 621 6.27 12.70 16.38
N ARG A 622 6.99 12.41 17.47
CA ARG A 622 8.35 11.87 17.48
C ARG A 622 8.44 10.34 17.33
N ASP A 623 7.46 9.69 16.71
CA ASP A 623 7.39 8.24 16.51
C ASP A 623 6.88 7.87 15.11
N GLY A 624 6.97 6.59 14.77
CA GLY A 624 6.56 6.06 13.47
C GLY A 624 5.03 5.96 13.25
N GLN A 625 4.17 6.41 14.17
CA GLN A 625 2.72 6.26 14.03
C GLN A 625 2.17 7.12 12.87
N ALA A 626 1.19 6.62 12.11
CA ALA A 626 0.58 7.38 11.03
C ALA A 626 -0.34 8.45 11.62
N VAL A 627 -0.08 9.72 11.31
CA VAL A 627 -0.85 10.85 11.83
C VAL A 627 -1.65 11.44 10.67
N ILE A 628 -2.97 11.43 10.79
CA ILE A 628 -3.89 11.92 9.78
C ILE A 628 -4.62 13.15 10.32
N ILE A 629 -4.48 14.27 9.61
CA ILE A 629 -5.18 15.53 9.91
C ILE A 629 -6.14 15.90 8.78
N ALA A 630 -7.16 16.68 9.10
CA ALA A 630 -8.11 17.20 8.12
C ALA A 630 -7.49 18.34 7.29
N LEU A 631 -7.70 18.32 5.97
CA LEU A 631 -7.31 19.40 5.04
C LEU A 631 -8.36 20.52 4.94
N ARG A 632 -9.56 20.26 5.46
CA ARG A 632 -10.71 21.17 5.48
C ARG A 632 -11.71 20.65 6.51
N ARG A 633 -12.78 21.41 6.75
CA ARG A 633 -13.93 20.90 7.52
C ARG A 633 -14.47 19.60 6.91
N ILE A 634 -14.62 18.56 7.74
CA ILE A 634 -15.23 17.27 7.40
C ILE A 634 -16.51 17.12 8.21
N ASN A 635 -17.63 16.86 7.52
CA ASN A 635 -18.94 16.76 8.16
C ASN A 635 -19.19 15.36 8.75
N LYS A 636 -20.08 15.28 9.75
CA LYS A 636 -20.54 14.00 10.25
C LYS A 636 -21.15 13.13 9.14
N ASN A 637 -20.74 11.87 9.09
CA ASN A 637 -21.04 10.86 8.07
C ASN A 637 -20.33 11.06 6.71
N GLU A 638 -19.51 12.09 6.54
CA GLU A 638 -18.64 12.22 5.37
C GLU A 638 -17.54 11.15 5.42
N GLU A 639 -17.11 10.66 4.26
CA GLU A 639 -15.97 9.74 4.15
C GLU A 639 -14.66 10.51 4.31
N VAL A 640 -13.72 9.96 5.09
CA VAL A 640 -12.37 10.48 5.23
C VAL A 640 -11.53 9.88 4.10
N THR A 641 -11.08 10.74 3.19
CA THR A 641 -10.31 10.36 2.00
C THR A 641 -8.96 11.06 1.99
N ILE A 642 -7.94 10.31 1.61
CA ILE A 642 -6.55 10.76 1.45
C ILE A 642 -6.16 10.66 -0.02
N SER A 643 -5.06 11.31 -0.43
CA SER A 643 -4.45 10.97 -1.71
C SER A 643 -3.49 9.80 -1.54
N TYR A 644 -3.27 9.04 -2.63
CA TYR A 644 -2.30 7.94 -2.72
C TYR A 644 -1.14 8.28 -3.66
N ILE A 645 -1.22 9.43 -4.31
CA ILE A 645 -0.39 9.90 -5.42
C ILE A 645 -0.29 11.43 -5.33
N ASP A 646 0.58 12.05 -6.11
CA ASP A 646 0.49 13.50 -6.33
C ASP A 646 -0.81 13.86 -7.08
N GLU A 647 -1.70 14.61 -6.41
CA GLU A 647 -2.95 15.09 -7.00
C GLU A 647 -2.76 16.14 -8.11
N GLU A 648 -1.61 16.81 -8.21
CA GLU A 648 -1.35 17.87 -9.21
C GLU A 648 -0.92 17.33 -10.58
N LEU A 649 -0.63 16.02 -10.66
CA LEU A 649 -0.36 15.35 -11.93
C LEU A 649 -1.56 15.42 -12.91
N PRO A 650 -1.32 15.42 -14.23
CA PRO A 650 -2.39 15.35 -15.24
C PRO A 650 -3.30 14.14 -15.09
N TYR A 651 -4.57 14.29 -15.45
CA TYR A 651 -5.61 13.25 -15.31
C TYR A 651 -5.20 11.85 -15.79
N LYS A 652 -4.53 11.75 -16.94
CA LYS A 652 -4.10 10.45 -17.52
C LYS A 652 -3.04 9.77 -16.65
N GLU A 653 -2.09 10.53 -16.13
CA GLU A 653 -1.04 10.03 -15.23
C GLU A 653 -1.62 9.62 -13.87
N ARG A 654 -2.54 10.42 -13.30
CA ARG A 654 -3.27 10.04 -12.09
C ARG A 654 -4.03 8.72 -12.25
N GLN A 655 -4.74 8.53 -13.36
CA GLN A 655 -5.46 7.27 -13.61
C GLN A 655 -4.51 6.09 -13.85
N ALA A 656 -3.35 6.31 -14.48
CA ALA A 656 -2.34 5.27 -14.67
C ALA A 656 -1.75 4.81 -13.33
N LEU A 657 -1.30 5.74 -12.47
CA LEU A 657 -0.77 5.42 -11.14
C LEU A 657 -1.80 4.72 -10.23
N LEU A 658 -3.08 5.07 -10.35
CA LEU A 658 -4.16 4.45 -9.57
C LEU A 658 -4.61 3.09 -10.12
N ALA A 659 -4.30 2.77 -11.38
CA ALA A 659 -4.58 1.45 -11.96
C ALA A 659 -3.79 0.33 -11.24
N ASP A 660 -2.61 0.64 -10.69
CA ASP A 660 -1.81 -0.30 -9.89
C ASP A 660 -2.48 -0.68 -8.56
N TYR A 661 -3.31 0.21 -8.00
CA TYR A 661 -4.18 -0.09 -6.86
C TYR A 661 -5.46 -0.85 -7.27
N GLY A 662 -5.62 -1.14 -8.57
CA GLY A 662 -6.72 -1.96 -9.11
C GLY A 662 -8.05 -1.23 -9.30
N PHE A 663 -8.07 0.11 -9.38
CA PHE A 663 -9.31 0.86 -9.57
C PHE A 663 -9.17 2.08 -10.50
N THR A 664 -10.29 2.58 -11.01
CA THR A 664 -10.37 3.83 -11.78
C THR A 664 -11.00 4.92 -10.90
N CYS A 665 -10.30 6.04 -10.71
CA CYS A 665 -10.76 7.10 -9.82
C CYS A 665 -11.90 7.92 -10.45
N LYS A 666 -13.00 8.09 -9.70
CA LYS A 666 -14.21 8.85 -10.11
C LYS A 666 -14.52 10.00 -9.15
N CYS A 667 -13.50 10.54 -8.48
CA CYS A 667 -13.63 11.73 -7.64
C CYS A 667 -14.00 12.98 -8.47
N PRO A 668 -14.48 14.08 -7.86
CA PRO A 668 -14.87 15.29 -8.58
C PRO A 668 -13.81 15.83 -9.56
N LYS A 669 -12.54 15.98 -9.14
CA LYS A 669 -11.43 16.41 -10.02
C LYS A 669 -11.29 15.54 -11.27
N CYS A 670 -11.40 14.22 -11.10
CA CYS A 670 -11.31 13.28 -12.23
C CYS A 670 -12.53 13.33 -13.15
N LEU A 671 -13.75 13.55 -12.62
CA LEU A 671 -14.93 13.74 -13.45
C LEU A 671 -14.87 15.05 -14.25
N GLU A 672 -14.42 16.13 -13.62
CA GLU A 672 -14.23 17.44 -14.26
C GLU A 672 -13.14 17.35 -15.35
N ASP A 673 -11.93 16.89 -15.01
CA ASP A 673 -10.83 16.76 -15.98
C ASP A 673 -11.19 15.83 -17.15
N SER A 674 -11.91 14.72 -16.90
CA SER A 674 -12.32 13.78 -17.96
C SER A 674 -13.25 14.39 -19.01
N SER A 675 -13.93 15.50 -18.69
CA SER A 675 -14.79 16.22 -19.63
C SER A 675 -14.05 17.21 -20.54
N VAL A 676 -12.76 17.44 -20.26
CA VAL A 676 -11.88 18.41 -20.96
C VAL A 676 -10.78 17.70 -21.78
N ALA A 677 -10.54 16.40 -21.54
CA ALA A 677 -9.36 15.61 -21.97
C ALA A 677 -9.48 14.85 -23.31
#